data_AF-A0A1D6HHY1-F1
#
_entry.id   AF-A0A1D6HHY1-F1
#
_cell.length_a   1.000
_cell.length_b   1.000
_cell.length_c   1.000
_cell.angle_alpha   90.00
_cell.angle_beta   90.00
_cell.angle_gamma   90.00
#
_symmetry.space_group_name_H-M   'P 1'
#
loop_
_entity.id
_entity.type
_entity.pdbx_description
1 polymer ?
#
loop_
_entity_poly.entity_id
_entity_poly.type
_entity_poly.pdbx_seq_one_letter_code
_entity_poly.pdbx_strand_id
1 'polypeptide(L)'
;MSQPRSYGILVAVLVAAAVAVPPATAAVASIDLGSEWLKVAAVHLAPGRAPIAVAINEMSKRKSPALASLADGNRLSGEEAAGITARHPSKVFARARDLLAKPLSYVQSVTDSLFLPYDLVPDARGAAAVRADDGQVYSLEEIVAMVLHYAAGLADAHVGAPVRDAVIAVPPYFGQAERRALTQAAQLAGINVLSLINEHAGAALQYGIDKDFSNASRHVIFYDMGAGSTYAALVYYSAYNAKEFGKTVSVNQFQVKDVRWNSELGGVQMEMRLVNYFAAQFNKQLGDGVDIRQSPKAMAKLKKQVKRTKEILSANTAAPISVESLYNDVDFRSTITREKFEELCEDLWEQALTPVKEVLTHSGMKIDDIYAVELIGGATRVPKLQAKLQEFLGRRGLDKHLDADEAIVLGASLHAANLSDGIKLNRKLGMIDGSTYAFVLEIDGLDYVKDESIDQILVPRMKKMPIKMFRSIRHTKDFDVSLNYDKAYELPPGIPSHKFAEYSVSGLTDASEKYANRNLSAPIKANLHFSLSRSGIIALDRAEAVIEITEWVEVPKKILTLESNITNQNSSSEVGAANSTTDSKENLSSGSNTNSSTPIDESNAQEIITEKVLKKRTFRVPLKVVEKTTGAGTILSKELYSEAKNRLEALDKKDAERRKTAELKNNLESYIYSMKEKVYFRLCFLC
;
A
#
# COMPACT_ATOMS: atom_id res chain seq x y z
N MET A 1 -32.26 -15.61 56.41
CA MET A 1 -32.44 -16.02 54.99
C MET A 1 -31.64 -15.07 54.11
N SER A 2 -30.88 -15.64 53.15
CA SER A 2 -30.20 -15.04 51.98
C SER A 2 -29.29 -13.82 52.23
N GLN A 3 -27.99 -13.80 51.93
CA GLN A 3 -27.40 -13.99 50.60
C GLN A 3 -25.87 -14.21 50.69
N PRO A 4 -25.35 -15.42 50.39
CA PRO A 4 -23.96 -15.55 49.92
C PRO A 4 -23.84 -16.21 48.54
N ARG A 5 -24.96 -16.58 47.90
CA ARG A 5 -24.96 -17.26 46.59
C ARG A 5 -24.71 -16.32 45.40
N SER A 6 -24.99 -15.03 45.53
CA SER A 6 -24.92 -14.06 44.41
C SER A 6 -23.47 -13.72 44.00
N TYR A 7 -22.55 -13.61 44.97
CA TYR A 7 -21.14 -13.28 44.71
C TYR A 7 -20.39 -14.45 44.06
N GLY A 8 -20.66 -15.69 44.49
CA GLY A 8 -20.05 -16.88 43.89
C GLY A 8 -20.45 -17.06 42.43
N ILE A 9 -21.71 -16.75 42.08
CA ILE A 9 -22.19 -16.80 40.69
C ILE A 9 -21.56 -15.67 39.87
N LEU A 10 -21.46 -14.44 40.39
CA LEU A 10 -20.83 -13.33 39.68
C LEU A 10 -19.35 -13.59 39.39
N VAL A 11 -18.61 -14.13 40.38
CA VAL A 11 -17.20 -14.51 40.21
C VAL A 11 -17.06 -15.69 39.24
N ALA A 12 -17.93 -16.70 39.32
CA ALA A 12 -17.92 -17.81 38.38
C ALA A 12 -18.26 -17.37 36.95
N VAL A 13 -19.18 -16.42 36.76
CA VAL A 13 -19.51 -15.82 35.46
C VAL A 13 -18.37 -14.96 34.94
N LEU A 14 -17.69 -14.19 35.80
CA LEU A 14 -16.50 -13.40 35.42
C LEU A 14 -15.30 -14.28 35.07
N VAL A 15 -15.08 -15.39 35.81
CA VAL A 15 -14.02 -16.36 35.52
C VAL A 15 -14.36 -17.15 34.25
N ALA A 16 -15.62 -17.57 34.06
CA ALA A 16 -16.06 -18.19 32.82
C ALA A 16 -15.95 -17.22 31.62
N ALA A 17 -16.26 -15.94 31.80
CA ALA A 17 -16.08 -14.91 30.78
C ALA A 17 -14.60 -14.62 30.48
N ALA A 18 -13.72 -14.68 31.49
CA ALA A 18 -12.28 -14.53 31.32
C ALA A 18 -11.62 -15.75 30.64
N VAL A 19 -12.15 -16.95 30.88
CA VAL A 19 -11.72 -18.20 30.22
C VAL A 19 -12.33 -18.35 28.81
N ALA A 20 -13.45 -17.68 28.54
CA ALA A 20 -14.11 -17.65 27.23
C ALA A 20 -13.53 -16.60 26.27
N VAL A 21 -12.52 -15.82 26.67
CA VAL A 21 -11.76 -15.00 25.73
C VAL A 21 -10.86 -15.96 24.94
N PRO A 22 -11.13 -16.21 23.64
CA PRO A 22 -10.18 -16.97 22.84
C PRO A 22 -8.82 -16.28 22.96
N PRO A 23 -7.71 -17.03 23.15
CA PRO A 23 -6.39 -16.40 23.21
C PRO A 23 -6.26 -15.50 21.99
N ALA A 24 -5.99 -14.21 22.21
CA ALA A 24 -5.81 -13.26 21.13
C ALA A 24 -4.65 -13.76 20.28
N THR A 25 -4.97 -14.39 19.15
CA THR A 25 -3.98 -14.92 18.23
C THR A 25 -3.46 -13.73 17.45
N ALA A 26 -2.29 -13.23 17.84
CA ALA A 26 -1.59 -12.22 17.06
C ALA A 26 -1.32 -12.81 15.67
N ALA A 27 -2.06 -12.33 14.68
CA ALA A 27 -1.97 -12.74 13.30
C ALA A 27 -2.12 -11.51 12.41
N VAL A 28 -1.28 -11.44 11.39
CA VAL A 28 -1.36 -10.43 10.33
C VAL A 28 -1.27 -11.11 8.98
N ALA A 29 -1.87 -10.51 7.96
CA ALA A 29 -1.84 -11.04 6.61
C ALA A 29 -0.98 -10.17 5.68
N SER A 30 -0.62 -10.73 4.55
CA SER A 30 -0.15 -9.97 3.39
C SER A 30 -0.87 -10.42 2.14
N ILE A 31 -1.22 -9.48 1.28
CA ILE A 31 -2.00 -9.71 0.08
C ILE A 31 -1.20 -9.24 -1.13
N ASP A 32 -0.85 -10.16 -2.02
CA ASP A 32 -0.42 -9.83 -3.39
C ASP A 32 -1.66 -9.82 -4.29
N LEU A 33 -2.22 -8.62 -4.49
CA LEU A 33 -3.33 -8.41 -5.40
C LEU A 33 -2.76 -8.14 -6.79
N GLY A 34 -2.45 -9.18 -7.56
CA GLY A 34 -2.03 -9.09 -8.95
C GLY A 34 -3.18 -8.73 -9.90
N SER A 35 -2.87 -8.34 -11.16
CA SER A 35 -3.89 -8.07 -12.19
C SER A 35 -4.84 -9.24 -12.43
N GLU A 36 -4.33 -10.47 -12.37
CA GLU A 36 -5.10 -11.70 -12.62
C GLU A 36 -5.11 -12.68 -11.46
N TRP A 37 -4.08 -12.63 -10.61
CA TRP A 37 -3.84 -13.63 -9.58
C TRP A 37 -3.68 -12.95 -8.23
N LEU A 38 -4.46 -13.44 -7.28
CA LEU A 38 -4.40 -13.12 -5.86
C LEU A 38 -3.57 -14.19 -5.14
N LYS A 39 -2.63 -13.77 -4.30
CA LYS A 39 -2.02 -14.64 -3.28
C LYS A 39 -2.14 -13.98 -1.92
N VAL A 40 -2.31 -14.81 -0.90
CA VAL A 40 -2.43 -14.38 0.48
C VAL A 40 -1.43 -15.19 1.28
N ALA A 41 -0.69 -14.53 2.15
CA ALA A 41 0.10 -15.19 3.17
C ALA A 41 -0.33 -14.67 4.55
N ALA A 42 -0.21 -15.52 5.55
CA ALA A 42 -0.51 -15.18 6.93
C ALA A 42 0.75 -15.37 7.78
N VAL A 43 0.92 -14.49 8.74
CA VAL A 43 1.95 -14.57 9.77
C VAL A 43 1.27 -14.92 11.07
N HIS A 44 1.61 -16.08 11.63
CA HIS A 44 1.03 -16.55 12.88
C HIS A 44 2.04 -17.42 13.65
N LEU A 45 2.25 -17.11 14.94
CA LEU A 45 3.26 -17.75 15.78
C LEU A 45 2.73 -18.99 16.52
N ALA A 46 1.93 -19.82 15.87
CA ALA A 46 1.45 -21.07 16.46
C ALA A 46 2.59 -22.11 16.63
N PRO A 47 2.70 -22.78 17.79
CA PRO A 47 3.63 -23.90 17.96
C PRO A 47 3.45 -24.96 16.88
N GLY A 48 4.56 -25.42 16.29
CA GLY A 48 4.56 -26.46 15.25
C GLY A 48 4.15 -26.02 13.85
N ARG A 49 3.86 -24.74 13.62
CA ARG A 49 3.62 -24.18 12.28
C ARG A 49 4.76 -23.25 11.86
N ALA A 50 4.99 -23.14 10.55
CA ALA A 50 5.90 -22.14 10.01
C ALA A 50 5.35 -20.73 10.35
N PRO A 51 6.18 -19.79 10.85
CA PRO A 51 5.71 -18.46 11.24
C PRO A 51 5.05 -17.68 10.11
N ILE A 52 5.47 -17.92 8.87
CA ILE A 52 4.94 -17.30 7.65
C ILE A 52 4.59 -18.42 6.68
N ALA A 53 3.36 -18.40 6.16
CA ALA A 53 2.91 -19.37 5.17
C ALA A 53 1.91 -18.75 4.19
N VAL A 54 1.99 -19.18 2.92
CA VAL A 54 0.99 -18.85 1.91
C VAL A 54 -0.30 -19.62 2.21
N ALA A 55 -1.42 -18.91 2.29
CA ALA A 55 -2.74 -19.48 2.45
C ALA A 55 -3.16 -20.20 1.16
N ILE A 56 -3.75 -21.38 1.33
CA ILE A 56 -4.33 -22.14 0.22
C ILE A 56 -5.81 -21.79 0.08
N ASN A 57 -6.32 -21.87 -1.14
CA ASN A 57 -7.74 -21.74 -1.40
C ASN A 57 -8.50 -23.05 -1.23
N GLU A 58 -9.81 -22.99 -1.45
CA GLU A 58 -10.73 -24.13 -1.30
C GLU A 58 -10.41 -25.29 -2.26
N MET A 59 -9.63 -25.03 -3.32
CA MET A 59 -9.13 -26.02 -4.29
C MET A 59 -7.70 -26.46 -3.98
N SER A 60 -7.18 -26.17 -2.79
CA SER A 60 -5.80 -26.44 -2.34
C SER A 60 -4.70 -25.78 -3.20
N LYS A 61 -5.02 -24.70 -3.92
CA LYS A 61 -4.04 -23.92 -4.69
C LYS A 61 -3.48 -22.78 -3.86
N ARG A 62 -2.22 -22.41 -4.12
CA ARG A 62 -1.49 -21.30 -3.46
C ARG A 62 -1.71 -19.93 -4.13
N LYS A 63 -2.51 -19.90 -5.20
CA LYS A 63 -2.95 -18.68 -5.91
C LYS A 63 -4.39 -18.84 -6.35
N SER A 64 -5.16 -17.75 -6.27
CA SER A 64 -6.55 -17.69 -6.68
C SER A 64 -6.74 -16.65 -7.80
N PRO A 65 -7.71 -16.83 -8.71
CA PRO A 65 -8.06 -15.77 -9.67
C PRO A 65 -8.50 -14.49 -8.94
N ALA A 66 -8.00 -13.33 -9.35
CA ALA A 66 -8.43 -12.03 -8.83
C ALA A 66 -9.72 -11.57 -9.53
N LEU A 67 -10.80 -12.33 -9.32
CA LEU A 67 -12.10 -12.15 -9.97
C LEU A 67 -13.20 -11.97 -8.93
N ALA A 68 -14.13 -11.07 -9.23
CA ALA A 68 -15.42 -10.95 -8.55
C ALA A 68 -16.54 -11.07 -9.59
N SER A 69 -17.71 -11.52 -9.15
CA SER A 69 -18.88 -11.62 -10.01
C SER A 69 -20.15 -11.34 -9.23
N LEU A 70 -21.11 -10.69 -9.91
CA LEU A 70 -22.46 -10.47 -9.44
C LEU A 70 -23.40 -11.18 -10.40
N ALA A 71 -23.82 -12.39 -10.04
CA ALA A 71 -24.65 -13.24 -10.88
C ALA A 71 -25.89 -13.70 -10.10
N ASP A 72 -27.07 -13.40 -10.65
CA ASP A 72 -28.36 -13.83 -10.13
C ASP A 72 -28.56 -13.42 -8.65
N GLY A 73 -28.13 -12.19 -8.35
CA GLY A 73 -28.13 -11.59 -7.01
C GLY A 73 -27.10 -12.17 -6.05
N ASN A 74 -26.24 -13.11 -6.47
CA ASN A 74 -25.20 -13.70 -5.64
C ASN A 74 -23.83 -13.14 -5.99
N ARG A 75 -23.00 -12.93 -4.97
CA ARG A 75 -21.58 -12.65 -5.14
C ARG A 75 -20.81 -13.96 -5.28
N LEU A 76 -19.95 -14.04 -6.29
CA LEU A 76 -18.97 -15.13 -6.46
C LEU A 76 -17.58 -14.51 -6.53
N SER A 77 -16.58 -15.16 -5.96
CA SER A 77 -15.19 -14.67 -5.95
C SER A 77 -14.21 -15.79 -6.25
N GLY A 78 -13.02 -15.44 -6.76
CA GLY A 78 -11.95 -16.40 -6.97
C GLY A 78 -12.31 -17.51 -7.97
N GLU A 79 -12.15 -18.76 -7.55
CA GLU A 79 -12.41 -19.94 -8.38
C GLU A 79 -13.89 -20.08 -8.78
N GLU A 80 -14.83 -19.66 -7.91
CA GLU A 80 -16.27 -19.69 -8.24
C GLU A 80 -16.59 -18.74 -9.40
N ALA A 81 -16.05 -17.52 -9.37
CA ALA A 81 -16.21 -16.54 -10.45
C ALA A 81 -15.52 -17.01 -11.75
N ALA A 82 -14.34 -17.65 -11.64
CA ALA A 82 -13.65 -18.24 -12.78
C ALA A 82 -14.47 -19.35 -13.47
N GLY A 83 -15.23 -20.13 -12.68
CA GLY A 83 -16.07 -21.22 -13.17
C GLY A 83 -17.23 -20.76 -14.08
N ILE A 84 -17.68 -19.51 -13.96
CA ILE A 84 -18.79 -18.98 -14.76
C ILE A 84 -18.35 -18.03 -15.88
N THR A 85 -17.08 -17.63 -15.94
CA THR A 85 -16.57 -16.63 -16.90
C THR A 85 -16.89 -16.97 -18.36
N ALA A 86 -16.75 -18.24 -18.76
CA ALA A 86 -17.04 -18.65 -20.14
C ALA A 86 -18.54 -18.70 -20.47
N ARG A 87 -19.42 -18.79 -19.45
CA ARG A 87 -20.88 -18.85 -19.61
C ARG A 87 -21.52 -17.46 -19.52
N HIS A 88 -21.05 -16.63 -18.58
CA HIS A 88 -21.60 -15.33 -18.24
C HIS A 88 -20.49 -14.27 -18.15
N PRO A 89 -19.79 -13.95 -19.26
CA PRO A 89 -18.63 -13.06 -19.23
C PRO A 89 -18.97 -11.61 -18.81
N SER A 90 -20.19 -11.13 -19.06
CA SER A 90 -20.65 -9.80 -18.62
C SER A 90 -20.84 -9.68 -17.11
N LYS A 91 -20.97 -10.81 -16.40
CA LYS A 91 -21.20 -10.85 -14.96
C LYS A 91 -19.92 -11.01 -14.14
N VAL A 92 -18.76 -11.20 -14.80
CA VAL A 92 -17.48 -11.49 -14.13
C VAL A 92 -16.49 -10.35 -14.38
N PHE A 93 -16.07 -9.72 -13.30
CA PHE A 93 -15.19 -8.55 -13.31
C PHE A 93 -13.76 -8.97 -13.01
N ALA A 94 -12.95 -9.05 -14.07
CA ALA A 94 -11.50 -9.17 -14.05
C ALA A 94 -10.81 -7.80 -14.08
N ARG A 95 -9.51 -7.77 -13.72
CA ARG A 95 -8.65 -6.58 -13.81
C ARG A 95 -9.10 -5.37 -12.97
N ALA A 96 -10.06 -5.53 -12.06
CA ALA A 96 -10.67 -4.42 -11.31
C ALA A 96 -9.64 -3.53 -10.59
N ARG A 97 -8.55 -4.13 -10.06
CA ARG A 97 -7.42 -3.41 -9.46
C ARG A 97 -6.84 -2.33 -10.38
N ASP A 98 -6.65 -2.66 -11.65
CA ASP A 98 -5.96 -1.77 -12.61
C ASP A 98 -6.87 -0.63 -13.10
N LEU A 99 -8.17 -0.73 -12.82
CA LEU A 99 -9.21 0.22 -13.23
C LEU A 99 -9.56 1.22 -12.12
N LEU A 100 -9.01 1.04 -10.91
CA LEU A 100 -9.31 1.85 -9.73
C LEU A 100 -9.06 3.35 -9.95
N ALA A 101 -10.04 4.16 -9.54
CA ALA A 101 -9.97 5.62 -9.55
C ALA A 101 -9.61 6.23 -10.92
N LYS A 102 -10.10 5.60 -12.01
CA LYS A 102 -9.90 6.03 -13.39
C LYS A 102 -11.18 6.60 -14.01
N PRO A 103 -11.06 7.56 -14.94
CA PRO A 103 -12.22 8.06 -15.67
C PRO A 103 -12.80 6.97 -16.57
N LEU A 104 -14.11 7.08 -16.84
CA LEU A 104 -14.86 6.13 -17.67
C LEU A 104 -14.19 5.86 -19.03
N SER A 105 -13.72 6.89 -19.73
CA SER A 105 -13.12 6.76 -21.06
C SER A 105 -11.87 5.87 -21.07
N TYR A 106 -11.01 6.03 -20.06
CA TYR A 106 -9.81 5.18 -19.91
C TYR A 106 -10.22 3.74 -19.62
N VAL A 107 -11.13 3.52 -18.67
CA VAL A 107 -11.59 2.17 -18.31
C VAL A 107 -12.23 1.47 -19.51
N GLN A 108 -13.07 2.16 -20.28
CA GLN A 108 -13.67 1.63 -21.50
C GLN A 108 -12.60 1.19 -22.51
N SER A 109 -11.57 2.01 -22.73
CA SER A 109 -10.48 1.65 -23.66
C SER A 109 -9.75 0.37 -23.25
N VAL A 110 -9.48 0.22 -21.94
CA VAL A 110 -8.81 -0.97 -21.39
C VAL A 110 -9.71 -2.19 -21.52
N THR A 111 -10.99 -2.08 -21.15
CA THR A 111 -11.92 -3.21 -21.22
C THR A 111 -12.19 -3.67 -22.66
N ASP A 112 -12.31 -2.72 -23.59
CA ASP A 112 -12.51 -3.01 -25.02
C ASP A 112 -11.29 -3.73 -25.61
N SER A 113 -10.09 -3.25 -25.29
CA SER A 113 -8.83 -3.86 -25.75
C SER A 113 -8.67 -5.32 -25.28
N LEU A 114 -9.33 -5.69 -24.18
CA LEU A 114 -9.28 -7.02 -23.57
C LEU A 114 -10.55 -7.84 -23.82
N PHE A 115 -11.50 -7.34 -24.61
CA PHE A 115 -12.82 -7.95 -24.82
C PHE A 115 -13.52 -8.31 -23.49
N LEU A 116 -13.57 -7.34 -22.58
CA LEU A 116 -14.25 -7.42 -21.29
C LEU A 116 -15.60 -6.71 -21.41
N PRO A 117 -16.72 -7.44 -21.48
CA PRO A 117 -18.05 -6.89 -21.81
C PRO A 117 -18.73 -6.28 -20.58
N TYR A 118 -18.12 -5.28 -19.96
CA TYR A 118 -18.67 -4.62 -18.78
C TYR A 118 -19.70 -3.56 -19.20
N ASP A 119 -20.81 -3.46 -18.46
CA ASP A 119 -21.72 -2.31 -18.56
C ASP A 119 -21.15 -1.18 -17.69
N LEU A 120 -20.38 -0.28 -18.31
CA LEU A 120 -19.66 0.78 -17.63
C LEU A 120 -20.45 2.08 -17.61
N VAL A 121 -20.50 2.72 -16.45
CA VAL A 121 -21.19 3.99 -16.22
C VAL A 121 -20.31 4.94 -15.41
N PRO A 122 -20.44 6.26 -15.54
CA PRO A 122 -19.75 7.18 -14.66
C PRO A 122 -20.46 7.26 -13.30
N ASP A 123 -19.69 7.29 -12.22
CA ASP A 123 -20.21 7.63 -10.90
C ASP A 123 -20.29 9.16 -10.68
N ALA A 124 -20.70 9.59 -9.49
CA ALA A 124 -20.81 11.02 -9.14
C ALA A 124 -19.47 11.79 -9.20
N ARG A 125 -18.32 11.09 -9.19
CA ARG A 125 -16.98 11.66 -9.30
C ARG A 125 -16.48 11.71 -10.74
N GLY A 126 -17.21 11.09 -11.68
CA GLY A 126 -16.76 10.83 -13.05
C GLY A 126 -15.79 9.64 -13.16
N ALA A 127 -15.62 8.86 -12.09
CA ALA A 127 -14.88 7.60 -12.13
C ALA A 127 -15.74 6.51 -12.77
N ALA A 128 -15.10 5.49 -13.35
CA ALA A 128 -15.83 4.36 -13.89
C ALA A 128 -16.45 3.52 -12.76
N ALA A 129 -17.69 3.12 -12.97
CA ALA A 129 -18.44 2.16 -12.17
C ALA A 129 -19.07 1.12 -13.10
N VAL A 130 -19.49 0.01 -12.52
CA VAL A 130 -20.06 -1.13 -13.24
C VAL A 130 -21.52 -1.27 -12.86
N ARG A 131 -22.40 -1.33 -13.86
CA ARG A 131 -23.80 -1.69 -13.65
C ARG A 131 -23.95 -3.21 -13.69
N ALA A 132 -24.47 -3.77 -12.62
CA ALA A 132 -24.79 -5.20 -12.54
C ALA A 132 -26.19 -5.48 -13.13
N ASP A 133 -26.47 -6.76 -13.40
CA ASP A 133 -27.73 -7.21 -14.00
C ASP A 133 -28.98 -6.86 -13.16
N ASP A 134 -28.82 -6.66 -11.85
CA ASP A 134 -29.90 -6.24 -10.95
C ASP A 134 -30.19 -4.73 -11.03
N GLY A 135 -29.51 -4.01 -11.94
CA GLY A 135 -29.61 -2.57 -12.15
C GLY A 135 -28.77 -1.74 -11.19
N GLN A 136 -28.12 -2.35 -10.20
CA GLN A 136 -27.30 -1.64 -9.22
C GLN A 136 -25.95 -1.24 -9.82
N VAL A 137 -25.46 -0.06 -9.43
CA VAL A 137 -24.19 0.48 -9.90
C VAL A 137 -23.14 0.33 -8.81
N TYR A 138 -22.14 -0.50 -9.05
CA TYR A 138 -21.03 -0.73 -8.13
C TYR A 138 -19.79 0.03 -8.57
N SER A 139 -19.21 0.80 -7.66
CA SER A 139 -17.89 1.41 -7.86
C SER A 139 -16.83 0.32 -8.02
N LEU A 140 -15.72 0.64 -8.70
CA LEU A 140 -14.61 -0.31 -8.84
C LEU A 140 -13.94 -0.60 -7.48
N GLU A 141 -14.00 0.33 -6.54
CA GLU A 141 -13.61 0.12 -5.15
C GLU A 141 -14.44 -1.00 -4.49
N GLU A 142 -15.75 -1.07 -4.75
CA GLU A 142 -16.60 -2.16 -4.25
C GLU A 142 -16.23 -3.50 -4.89
N ILE A 143 -15.97 -3.53 -6.20
CA ILE A 143 -15.55 -4.77 -6.89
C ILE A 143 -14.21 -5.26 -6.34
N VAL A 144 -13.24 -4.37 -6.10
CA VAL A 144 -11.97 -4.73 -5.46
C VAL A 144 -12.18 -5.14 -4.00
N ALA A 145 -13.09 -4.50 -3.27
CA ALA A 145 -13.45 -4.89 -1.90
C ALA A 145 -14.01 -6.31 -1.84
N MET A 146 -14.78 -6.76 -2.84
CA MET A 146 -15.23 -8.15 -2.94
C MET A 146 -14.06 -9.14 -3.05
N VAL A 147 -13.05 -8.81 -3.86
CA VAL A 147 -11.83 -9.64 -4.00
C VAL A 147 -10.99 -9.62 -2.72
N LEU A 148 -10.88 -8.47 -2.05
CA LEU A 148 -10.17 -8.35 -0.78
C LEU A 148 -10.90 -9.05 0.38
N HIS A 149 -12.24 -9.04 0.39
CA HIS A 149 -13.04 -9.80 1.35
C HIS A 149 -12.78 -11.30 1.20
N TYR A 150 -12.71 -11.79 -0.05
CA TYR A 150 -12.29 -13.16 -0.33
C TYR A 150 -10.85 -13.43 0.15
N ALA A 151 -9.91 -12.50 -0.06
CA ALA A 151 -8.54 -12.61 0.43
C ALA A 151 -8.45 -12.71 1.97
N ALA A 152 -9.24 -11.91 2.68
CA ALA A 152 -9.35 -11.98 4.13
C ALA A 152 -9.91 -13.34 4.58
N GLY A 153 -10.90 -13.88 3.87
CA GLY A 153 -11.43 -15.23 4.12
C GLY A 153 -10.38 -16.33 3.99
N LEU A 154 -9.46 -16.21 3.02
CA LEU A 154 -8.34 -17.16 2.87
C LEU A 154 -7.37 -17.10 4.07
N ALA A 155 -7.07 -15.89 4.56
CA ALA A 155 -6.24 -15.72 5.76
C ALA A 155 -6.94 -16.28 7.01
N ASP A 156 -8.24 -15.98 7.17
CA ASP A 156 -9.08 -16.47 8.27
C ASP A 156 -9.10 -18.01 8.30
N ALA A 157 -9.30 -18.64 7.14
CA ALA A 157 -9.32 -20.10 7.02
C ALA A 157 -7.94 -20.74 7.31
N HIS A 158 -6.85 -20.11 6.89
CA HIS A 158 -5.50 -20.61 7.14
C HIS A 158 -5.10 -20.54 8.62
N VAL A 159 -5.40 -19.41 9.28
CA VAL A 159 -5.08 -19.18 10.69
C VAL A 159 -6.07 -19.90 11.61
N GLY A 160 -7.35 -19.99 11.22
CA GLY A 160 -8.44 -20.47 12.07
C GLY A 160 -9.03 -19.39 12.98
N ALA A 161 -8.71 -18.11 12.73
CA ALA A 161 -9.22 -16.95 13.46
C ALA A 161 -9.27 -15.71 12.53
N PRO A 162 -10.11 -14.72 12.81
CA PRO A 162 -10.18 -13.49 12.03
C PRO A 162 -8.84 -12.74 11.95
N VAL A 163 -8.34 -12.51 10.74
CA VAL A 163 -7.15 -11.70 10.46
C VAL A 163 -7.61 -10.41 9.78
N ARG A 164 -7.45 -9.28 10.47
CA ARG A 164 -7.94 -7.97 9.99
C ARG A 164 -6.82 -6.99 9.64
N ASP A 165 -5.64 -7.16 10.23
CA ASP A 165 -4.48 -6.36 9.89
C ASP A 165 -3.72 -6.96 8.71
N ALA A 166 -3.50 -6.18 7.66
CA ALA A 166 -2.79 -6.65 6.47
C ALA A 166 -1.86 -5.61 5.82
N VAL A 167 -0.82 -6.11 5.17
CA VAL A 167 -0.03 -5.35 4.18
C VAL A 167 -0.47 -5.75 2.78
N ILE A 168 -0.70 -4.79 1.89
CA ILE A 168 -1.13 -5.07 0.51
C ILE A 168 0.00 -4.65 -0.43
N ALA A 169 0.42 -5.56 -1.32
CA ALA A 169 1.39 -5.26 -2.35
C ALA A 169 0.74 -4.46 -3.50
N VAL A 170 1.43 -3.44 -3.98
CA VAL A 170 0.99 -2.58 -5.08
C VAL A 170 2.08 -2.40 -6.13
N PRO A 171 1.73 -2.28 -7.42
CA PRO A 171 2.73 -2.06 -8.44
C PRO A 171 3.41 -0.69 -8.28
N PRO A 172 4.66 -0.52 -8.75
CA PRO A 172 5.44 0.71 -8.54
C PRO A 172 4.80 1.95 -9.17
N TYR A 173 4.00 1.78 -10.22
CA TYR A 173 3.33 2.86 -10.94
C TYR A 173 2.01 3.32 -10.30
N PHE A 174 1.55 2.71 -9.20
CA PHE A 174 0.36 3.21 -8.50
C PHE A 174 0.61 4.62 -7.93
N GLY A 175 -0.21 5.58 -8.39
CA GLY A 175 -0.23 6.95 -7.92
C GLY A 175 -1.07 7.14 -6.65
N GLN A 176 -1.34 8.41 -6.34
CA GLN A 176 -2.11 8.83 -5.16
C GLN A 176 -3.58 8.37 -5.21
N ALA A 177 -4.23 8.48 -6.38
CA ALA A 177 -5.63 8.11 -6.55
C ALA A 177 -5.84 6.61 -6.32
N GLU A 178 -5.01 5.77 -6.94
CA GLU A 178 -5.09 4.32 -6.86
C GLU A 178 -4.77 3.81 -5.45
N ARG A 179 -3.74 4.38 -4.80
CA ARG A 179 -3.38 4.03 -3.42
C ARG A 179 -4.50 4.39 -2.42
N ARG A 180 -5.13 5.55 -2.58
CA ARG A 180 -6.27 5.97 -1.75
C ARG A 180 -7.48 5.07 -1.99
N ALA A 181 -7.82 4.81 -3.26
CA ALA A 181 -8.95 3.95 -3.63
C ALA A 181 -8.77 2.49 -3.17
N LEU A 182 -7.56 1.93 -3.29
CA LEU A 182 -7.26 0.59 -2.77
C LEU A 182 -7.36 0.52 -1.25
N THR A 183 -6.90 1.57 -0.55
CA THR A 183 -7.06 1.66 0.91
C THR A 183 -8.54 1.72 1.31
N GLN A 184 -9.36 2.47 0.56
CA GLN A 184 -10.80 2.54 0.78
C GLN A 184 -11.50 1.20 0.48
N ALA A 185 -11.11 0.51 -0.60
CA ALA A 185 -11.60 -0.83 -0.91
C ALA A 185 -11.24 -1.85 0.19
N ALA A 186 -10.04 -1.76 0.76
CA ALA A 186 -9.63 -2.59 1.89
C ALA A 186 -10.48 -2.30 3.14
N GLN A 187 -10.79 -1.03 3.42
CA GLN A 187 -11.69 -0.65 4.53
C GLN A 187 -13.10 -1.20 4.33
N LEU A 188 -13.63 -1.14 3.10
CA LEU A 188 -14.92 -1.75 2.73
C LEU A 188 -14.92 -3.27 2.93
N ALA A 189 -13.77 -3.92 2.71
CA ALA A 189 -13.57 -5.36 2.96
C ALA A 189 -13.34 -5.70 4.45
N GLY A 190 -13.31 -4.71 5.35
CA GLY A 190 -13.03 -4.92 6.78
C GLY A 190 -11.54 -5.17 7.11
N ILE A 191 -10.63 -4.77 6.22
CA ILE A 191 -9.18 -4.91 6.39
C ILE A 191 -8.58 -3.59 6.86
N ASN A 192 -7.83 -3.64 7.96
CA ASN A 192 -6.96 -2.57 8.40
C ASN A 192 -5.61 -2.66 7.65
N VAL A 193 -5.38 -1.69 6.76
CA VAL A 193 -4.15 -1.65 5.95
C VAL A 193 -3.00 -1.07 6.78
N LEU A 194 -2.09 -1.93 7.25
CA LEU A 194 -0.89 -1.52 7.99
C LEU A 194 0.06 -0.73 7.09
N SER A 195 0.22 -1.15 5.83
CA SER A 195 1.02 -0.47 4.81
C SER A 195 0.64 -0.98 3.42
N LEU A 196 0.70 -0.09 2.43
CA LEU A 196 0.87 -0.51 1.02
C LEU A 196 2.36 -0.65 0.74
N ILE A 197 2.80 -1.84 0.35
CA ILE A 197 4.21 -2.10 0.01
C ILE A 197 4.34 -2.18 -1.50
N ASN A 198 5.40 -1.59 -2.08
CA ASN A 198 5.64 -1.79 -3.49
C ASN A 198 6.05 -3.24 -3.77
N GLU A 199 5.55 -3.84 -4.86
CA GLU A 199 5.83 -5.23 -5.25
C GLU A 199 7.34 -5.56 -5.23
N HIS A 200 8.17 -4.68 -5.81
CA HIS A 200 9.62 -4.83 -5.84
C HIS A 200 10.28 -4.76 -4.45
N ALA A 201 9.74 -3.97 -3.52
CA ALA A 201 10.25 -3.90 -2.15
C ALA A 201 9.90 -5.18 -1.37
N GLY A 202 8.71 -5.77 -1.63
CA GLY A 202 8.35 -7.09 -1.12
C GLY A 202 9.32 -8.17 -1.61
N ALA A 203 9.53 -8.25 -2.92
CA ALA A 203 10.52 -9.16 -3.51
C ALA A 203 11.93 -8.97 -2.93
N ALA A 204 12.37 -7.72 -2.78
CA ALA A 204 13.66 -7.38 -2.23
C ALA A 204 13.81 -7.83 -0.76
N LEU A 205 12.75 -7.70 0.04
CA LEU A 205 12.73 -8.15 1.42
C LEU A 205 12.84 -9.68 1.50
N GLN A 206 12.13 -10.41 0.63
CA GLN A 206 12.23 -11.87 0.56
C GLN A 206 13.61 -12.34 0.10
N TYR A 207 14.24 -11.65 -0.85
CA TYR A 207 15.59 -11.97 -1.32
C TYR A 207 16.65 -11.78 -0.24
N GLY A 208 16.53 -10.72 0.55
CA GLY A 208 17.57 -10.32 1.51
C GLY A 208 17.51 -11.06 2.85
N ILE A 209 16.36 -11.63 3.23
CA ILE A 209 16.14 -12.12 4.60
C ILE A 209 17.06 -13.27 5.00
N ASP A 210 17.43 -14.11 4.03
CA ASP A 210 18.27 -15.29 4.23
C ASP A 210 19.71 -15.11 3.72
N LYS A 211 20.07 -13.89 3.30
CA LYS A 211 21.40 -13.56 2.76
C LYS A 211 22.18 -12.69 3.73
N ASP A 212 23.50 -12.87 3.74
CA ASP A 212 24.43 -12.03 4.49
C ASP A 212 25.15 -11.04 3.57
N PHE A 213 25.08 -9.75 3.94
CA PHE A 213 25.72 -8.64 3.21
C PHE A 213 26.77 -7.93 4.07
N SER A 214 27.20 -8.54 5.18
CA SER A 214 28.25 -8.04 6.07
C SER A 214 29.60 -7.87 5.36
N ASN A 215 29.94 -8.78 4.46
CA ASN A 215 31.23 -8.82 3.78
C ASN A 215 31.27 -8.01 2.48
N ALA A 216 30.13 -7.85 1.79
CA ALA A 216 30.07 -7.16 0.50
C ALA A 216 28.67 -6.61 0.22
N SER A 217 28.61 -5.37 -0.25
CA SER A 217 27.40 -4.79 -0.81
C SER A 217 27.14 -5.31 -2.23
N ARG A 218 25.87 -5.31 -2.64
CA ARG A 218 25.44 -5.89 -3.92
C ARG A 218 24.34 -5.05 -4.55
N HIS A 219 24.45 -4.84 -5.86
CA HIS A 219 23.38 -4.27 -6.68
C HIS A 219 22.62 -5.39 -7.37
N VAL A 220 21.32 -5.52 -7.11
CA VAL A 220 20.47 -6.55 -7.70
C VAL A 220 19.34 -5.86 -8.46
N ILE A 221 19.07 -6.31 -9.67
CA ILE A 221 17.89 -5.89 -10.42
C ILE A 221 16.80 -6.95 -10.23
N PHE A 222 15.64 -6.53 -9.75
CA PHE A 222 14.43 -7.35 -9.81
C PHE A 222 13.68 -6.99 -11.08
N TYR A 223 13.56 -7.94 -12.00
CA TYR A 223 12.78 -7.81 -13.22
C TYR A 223 11.50 -8.61 -13.08
N ASP A 224 10.37 -7.92 -13.01
CA ASP A 224 9.05 -8.53 -12.95
C ASP A 224 8.32 -8.35 -14.27
N MET A 225 7.76 -9.45 -14.79
CA MET A 225 6.75 -9.39 -15.84
C MET A 225 5.53 -10.22 -15.41
N GLY A 226 4.54 -9.51 -14.88
CA GLY A 226 3.26 -10.07 -14.48
C GLY A 226 2.32 -10.29 -15.67
N ALA A 227 1.02 -10.40 -15.36
CA ALA A 227 -0.01 -10.51 -16.39
C ALA A 227 -0.26 -9.17 -17.10
N GLY A 228 -0.26 -8.06 -16.36
CA GLY A 228 -0.68 -6.75 -16.89
C GLY A 228 0.41 -5.73 -17.12
N SER A 229 1.58 -5.90 -16.50
CA SER A 229 2.62 -4.89 -16.47
C SER A 229 4.00 -5.52 -16.30
N THR A 230 5.03 -4.73 -16.60
CA THR A 230 6.45 -5.09 -16.49
C THR A 230 7.16 -4.00 -15.71
N TYR A 231 8.07 -4.35 -14.81
CA TYR A 231 8.98 -3.39 -14.20
C TYR A 231 10.38 -3.96 -13.96
N ALA A 232 11.34 -3.06 -13.83
CA ALA A 232 12.67 -3.36 -13.33
C ALA A 232 12.97 -2.46 -12.13
N ALA A 233 13.50 -3.01 -11.05
CA ALA A 233 13.87 -2.26 -9.85
C ALA A 233 15.33 -2.54 -9.47
N LEU A 234 16.15 -1.49 -9.37
CA LEU A 234 17.52 -1.57 -8.88
C LEU A 234 17.52 -1.46 -7.36
N VAL A 235 18.05 -2.47 -6.70
CA VAL A 235 18.12 -2.57 -5.25
C VAL A 235 19.57 -2.72 -4.80
N TYR A 236 19.96 -1.90 -3.82
CA TYR A 236 21.29 -1.95 -3.21
C TYR A 236 21.21 -2.60 -1.83
N TYR A 237 21.85 -3.76 -1.68
CA TYR A 237 21.99 -4.49 -0.43
C TYR A 237 23.30 -4.12 0.27
N SER A 238 23.24 -3.94 1.58
CA SER A 238 24.40 -3.66 2.44
C SER A 238 24.11 -4.13 3.86
N ALA A 239 25.10 -4.05 4.75
CA ALA A 239 24.90 -4.23 6.18
C ALA A 239 25.43 -3.01 6.95
N TYR A 240 24.85 -2.76 8.13
CA TYR A 240 25.33 -1.76 9.06
C TYR A 240 25.46 -2.36 10.47
N ASN A 241 26.40 -1.84 11.25
CA ASN A 241 26.61 -2.28 12.63
C ASN A 241 25.67 -1.54 13.58
N ALA A 242 24.84 -2.28 14.32
CA ALA A 242 23.96 -1.78 15.37
C ALA A 242 24.41 -2.29 16.74
N LYS A 243 24.16 -1.53 17.81
CA LYS A 243 24.36 -2.01 19.18
C LYS A 243 23.04 -2.59 19.70
N GLU A 244 22.96 -3.91 19.83
CA GLU A 244 21.85 -4.59 20.52
C GLU A 244 22.37 -5.18 21.84
N PHE A 245 21.79 -4.78 22.97
CA PHE A 245 22.17 -5.24 24.32
C PHE A 245 23.68 -5.15 24.63
N GLY A 246 24.33 -4.07 24.17
CA GLY A 246 25.76 -3.85 24.37
C GLY A 246 26.68 -4.64 23.45
N LYS A 247 26.16 -5.49 22.55
CA LYS A 247 26.92 -6.21 21.52
C LYS A 247 26.75 -5.52 20.17
N THR A 248 27.83 -5.45 19.40
CA THR A 248 27.78 -5.01 18.00
C THR A 248 27.22 -6.16 17.15
N VAL A 249 26.08 -5.94 16.53
CA VAL A 249 25.40 -6.88 15.63
C VAL A 249 25.36 -6.27 14.24
N SER A 250 25.81 -7.02 13.24
CA SER A 250 25.65 -6.62 11.83
C SER A 250 24.20 -6.85 11.42
N VAL A 251 23.52 -5.78 11.01
CA VAL A 251 22.12 -5.80 10.55
C VAL A 251 22.11 -5.56 9.05
N ASN A 252 21.56 -6.50 8.31
CA ASN A 252 21.38 -6.34 6.87
C ASN A 252 20.34 -5.27 6.57
N GLN A 253 20.50 -4.57 5.45
CA GLN A 253 19.53 -3.62 4.92
C GLN A 253 19.55 -3.61 3.39
N PHE A 254 18.47 -3.12 2.80
CA PHE A 254 18.45 -2.77 1.39
C PHE A 254 17.85 -1.38 1.16
N GLN A 255 18.25 -0.77 0.05
CA GLN A 255 17.66 0.46 -0.46
C GLN A 255 17.24 0.28 -1.91
N VAL A 256 15.98 0.58 -2.22
CA VAL A 256 15.53 0.73 -3.61
C VAL A 256 16.13 2.03 -4.16
N LYS A 257 16.96 1.90 -5.20
CA LYS A 257 17.68 3.01 -5.82
C LYS A 257 16.91 3.64 -6.95
N ASP A 258 16.36 2.80 -7.82
CA ASP A 258 15.47 3.22 -8.91
C ASP A 258 14.49 2.09 -9.27
N VAL A 259 13.38 2.44 -9.89
CA VAL A 259 12.40 1.51 -10.46
C VAL A 259 11.79 2.12 -11.72
N ARG A 260 11.64 1.34 -12.79
CA ARG A 260 11.00 1.76 -14.05
C ARG A 260 10.05 0.70 -14.52
N TRP A 261 9.08 1.07 -15.33
CA TRP A 261 7.97 0.19 -15.67
C TRP A 261 7.43 0.46 -17.07
N ASN A 262 6.75 -0.56 -17.60
CA ASN A 262 5.79 -0.42 -18.66
C ASN A 262 4.46 -0.99 -18.13
N SER A 263 3.49 -0.12 -17.86
CA SER A 263 2.19 -0.49 -17.28
C SER A 263 1.24 -1.16 -18.25
N GLU A 264 1.53 -1.11 -19.55
CA GLU A 264 0.69 -1.62 -20.63
C GLU A 264 1.23 -2.93 -21.22
N LEU A 265 2.35 -3.42 -20.70
CA LEU A 265 3.03 -4.60 -21.22
C LEU A 265 3.12 -5.70 -20.17
N GLY A 266 2.49 -6.83 -20.41
CA GLY A 266 2.63 -8.04 -19.61
C GLY A 266 2.26 -9.30 -20.39
N GLY A 267 2.04 -10.40 -19.66
CA GLY A 267 1.64 -11.67 -20.26
C GLY A 267 0.32 -11.64 -21.03
N VAL A 268 -0.58 -10.69 -20.73
CA VAL A 268 -1.87 -10.52 -21.42
C VAL A 268 -1.68 -9.97 -22.83
N GLN A 269 -0.74 -9.06 -23.07
CA GLN A 269 -0.49 -8.54 -24.42
C GLN A 269 -0.03 -9.65 -25.35
N MET A 270 0.81 -10.57 -24.86
CA MET A 270 1.20 -11.79 -25.58
C MET A 270 -0.01 -12.70 -25.86
N GLU A 271 -0.90 -12.87 -24.88
CA GLU A 271 -2.16 -13.62 -25.07
C GLU A 271 -3.05 -12.94 -26.11
N MET A 272 -3.14 -11.62 -26.12
CA MET A 272 -3.97 -10.88 -27.07
C MET A 272 -3.48 -10.98 -28.51
N ARG A 273 -2.16 -11.09 -28.75
CA ARG A 273 -1.61 -11.42 -30.08
C ARG A 273 -2.13 -12.79 -30.56
N LEU A 274 -2.09 -13.79 -29.69
CA LEU A 274 -2.61 -15.13 -29.97
C LEU A 274 -4.14 -15.15 -30.15
N VAL A 275 -4.89 -14.47 -29.28
CA VAL A 275 -6.35 -14.36 -29.36
C VAL A 275 -6.76 -13.74 -30.69
N ASN A 276 -6.14 -12.64 -31.10
CA ASN A 276 -6.46 -11.98 -32.35
C ASN A 276 -6.10 -12.85 -33.57
N TYR A 277 -4.96 -13.56 -33.52
CA TYR A 277 -4.54 -14.51 -34.54
C TYR A 277 -5.56 -15.65 -34.71
N PHE A 278 -5.93 -16.32 -33.62
CA PHE A 278 -6.89 -17.43 -33.66
C PHE A 278 -8.32 -16.99 -33.97
N ALA A 279 -8.75 -15.81 -33.49
CA ALA A 279 -10.02 -15.24 -33.88
C ALA A 279 -10.08 -14.97 -35.40
N ALA A 280 -9.00 -14.44 -35.98
CA ALA A 280 -8.92 -14.24 -37.43
C ALA A 280 -8.94 -15.57 -38.21
N GLN A 281 -8.28 -16.61 -37.71
CA GLN A 281 -8.36 -17.95 -38.31
C GLN A 281 -9.78 -18.51 -38.26
N PHE A 282 -10.45 -18.40 -37.12
CA PHE A 282 -11.80 -18.92 -36.97
C PHE A 282 -12.84 -18.13 -37.76
N ASN A 283 -12.73 -16.80 -37.82
CA ASN A 283 -13.58 -15.98 -38.69
C ASN A 283 -13.45 -16.39 -40.17
N LYS A 284 -12.22 -16.73 -40.63
CA LYS A 284 -12.02 -17.28 -41.98
C LYS A 284 -12.67 -18.65 -42.17
N GLN A 285 -12.68 -19.50 -41.13
CA GLN A 285 -13.33 -20.81 -41.15
C GLN A 285 -14.86 -20.69 -41.20
N LEU A 286 -15.44 -19.73 -40.47
CA LEU A 286 -16.89 -19.51 -40.44
C LEU A 286 -17.43 -18.96 -41.76
N GLY A 287 -16.68 -18.08 -42.43
CA GLY A 287 -17.17 -17.37 -43.61
C GLY A 287 -18.21 -16.30 -43.28
N ASP A 288 -18.92 -15.81 -44.31
CA ASP A 288 -20.11 -14.96 -44.21
C ASP A 288 -19.96 -13.60 -43.46
N GLY A 289 -18.73 -13.10 -43.32
CA GLY A 289 -18.47 -11.82 -42.64
C GLY A 289 -18.69 -11.86 -41.12
N VAL A 290 -18.79 -13.04 -40.51
CA VAL A 290 -18.94 -13.19 -39.06
C VAL A 290 -17.64 -12.84 -38.35
N ASP A 291 -17.73 -12.01 -37.30
CA ASP A 291 -16.61 -11.72 -36.40
C ASP A 291 -16.93 -12.17 -34.97
N ILE A 292 -16.26 -13.23 -34.51
CA ILE A 292 -16.46 -13.74 -33.15
C ILE A 292 -16.05 -12.76 -32.05
N ARG A 293 -15.27 -11.72 -32.38
CA ARG A 293 -14.89 -10.65 -31.45
C ARG A 293 -16.11 -9.88 -30.93
N GLN A 294 -17.20 -9.89 -31.70
CA GLN A 294 -18.49 -9.32 -31.30
C GLN A 294 -19.29 -10.23 -30.36
N SER A 295 -18.83 -11.46 -30.13
CA SER A 295 -19.47 -12.41 -29.19
C SER A 295 -18.66 -12.53 -27.91
N PRO A 296 -19.12 -11.93 -26.79
CA PRO A 296 -18.39 -12.01 -25.53
C PRO A 296 -18.17 -13.44 -25.04
N LYS A 297 -19.14 -14.33 -25.30
CA LYS A 297 -19.08 -15.75 -24.93
C LYS A 297 -18.01 -16.49 -25.72
N ALA A 298 -17.94 -16.28 -27.05
CA ALA A 298 -16.92 -16.89 -27.88
C ALA A 298 -15.52 -16.39 -27.47
N MET A 299 -15.37 -15.09 -27.25
CA MET A 299 -14.10 -14.50 -26.81
C MET A 299 -13.66 -15.00 -25.43
N ALA A 300 -14.58 -15.16 -24.47
CA ALA A 300 -14.24 -15.73 -23.16
C ALA A 300 -13.75 -17.18 -23.27
N LYS A 301 -14.41 -18.02 -24.09
CA LYS A 301 -13.95 -19.39 -24.35
C LYS A 301 -12.57 -19.42 -25.02
N LEU A 302 -12.37 -18.60 -26.05
CA LEU A 302 -11.10 -18.54 -26.78
C LEU A 302 -9.95 -18.07 -25.88
N LYS A 303 -10.14 -16.97 -25.13
CA LYS A 303 -9.13 -16.45 -24.19
C LYS A 303 -8.68 -17.50 -23.18
N LYS A 304 -9.63 -18.24 -22.59
CA LYS A 304 -9.33 -19.32 -21.64
C LYS A 304 -8.41 -20.39 -22.25
N GLN A 305 -8.68 -20.79 -23.49
CA GLN A 305 -7.86 -21.80 -24.17
C GLN A 305 -6.51 -21.23 -24.64
N VAL A 306 -6.48 -19.97 -25.09
CA VAL A 306 -5.23 -19.30 -25.51
C VAL A 306 -4.26 -19.17 -24.36
N LYS A 307 -4.73 -18.79 -23.16
CA LYS A 307 -3.88 -18.73 -21.96
C LYS A 307 -3.19 -20.07 -21.69
N ARG A 308 -3.94 -21.18 -21.70
CA ARG A 308 -3.38 -22.53 -21.57
C ARG A 308 -2.39 -22.86 -22.70
N THR A 309 -2.70 -22.47 -23.92
CA THR A 309 -1.83 -22.68 -25.10
C THR A 309 -0.49 -21.96 -24.92
N LYS A 310 -0.50 -20.69 -24.48
CA LYS A 310 0.72 -19.91 -24.19
C LYS A 310 1.59 -20.57 -23.12
N GLU A 311 0.96 -21.08 -22.04
CA GLU A 311 1.67 -21.79 -20.98
C GLU A 311 2.34 -23.07 -21.52
N ILE A 312 1.64 -23.85 -22.36
CA ILE A 312 2.20 -25.05 -23.01
C ILE A 312 3.40 -24.70 -23.89
N LEU A 313 3.33 -23.61 -24.66
CA LEU A 313 4.42 -23.13 -25.54
C LEU A 313 5.67 -22.70 -24.78
N SER A 314 5.55 -22.36 -23.49
CA SER A 314 6.72 -22.03 -22.67
C SER A 314 7.59 -23.27 -22.40
N ALA A 315 7.00 -24.47 -22.40
CA ALA A 315 7.72 -25.74 -22.24
C ALA A 315 7.95 -26.46 -23.58
N ASN A 316 6.99 -26.42 -24.51
CA ASN A 316 6.99 -27.16 -25.76
C ASN A 316 7.19 -26.25 -26.99
N THR A 317 7.73 -26.78 -28.08
CA THR A 317 7.93 -26.03 -29.34
C THR A 317 6.65 -25.89 -30.16
N ALA A 318 5.59 -26.64 -29.86
CA ALA A 318 4.29 -26.50 -30.49
C ALA A 318 3.17 -26.84 -29.50
N ALA A 319 1.98 -26.32 -29.76
CA ALA A 319 0.79 -26.57 -28.94
C ALA A 319 -0.47 -26.65 -29.82
N PRO A 320 -1.35 -27.64 -29.58
CA PRO A 320 -2.67 -27.67 -30.19
C PRO A 320 -3.62 -26.70 -29.48
N ILE A 321 -4.53 -26.10 -30.25
CA ILE A 321 -5.66 -25.34 -29.72
C ILE A 321 -6.96 -26.00 -30.19
N SER A 322 -7.83 -26.33 -29.24
CA SER A 322 -9.15 -26.89 -29.52
C SER A 322 -10.17 -26.25 -28.59
N VAL A 323 -11.25 -25.72 -29.17
CA VAL A 323 -12.36 -25.13 -28.43
C VAL A 323 -13.67 -25.65 -29.00
N GLU A 324 -14.42 -26.38 -28.19
CA GLU A 324 -15.70 -26.97 -28.56
C GLU A 324 -16.82 -25.93 -28.57
N SER A 325 -17.69 -26.02 -29.58
CA SER A 325 -18.80 -25.09 -29.83
C SER A 325 -18.38 -23.64 -29.59
N LEU A 326 -17.31 -23.19 -30.24
CA LEU A 326 -16.75 -21.85 -30.01
C LEU A 326 -17.79 -20.78 -30.35
N TYR A 327 -18.48 -20.95 -31.49
CA TYR A 327 -19.58 -20.10 -31.94
C TYR A 327 -20.60 -20.93 -32.72
N ASN A 328 -21.89 -20.76 -32.45
CA ASN A 328 -23.01 -21.47 -33.13
C ASN A 328 -22.77 -22.98 -33.34
N ASP A 329 -22.32 -23.67 -32.28
CA ASP A 329 -22.00 -25.11 -32.27
C ASP A 329 -20.93 -25.56 -33.28
N VAL A 330 -20.14 -24.62 -33.80
CA VAL A 330 -18.96 -24.91 -34.61
C VAL A 330 -17.72 -25.00 -33.71
N ASP A 331 -17.03 -26.14 -33.81
CA ASP A 331 -15.74 -26.36 -33.16
C ASP A 331 -14.61 -25.59 -33.84
N PHE A 332 -13.67 -25.08 -33.03
CA PHE A 332 -12.41 -24.55 -33.53
C PHE A 332 -11.26 -25.48 -33.16
N ARG A 333 -10.49 -25.90 -34.17
CA ARG A 333 -9.27 -26.69 -34.00
C ARG A 333 -8.15 -26.10 -34.84
N SER A 334 -7.01 -25.84 -34.23
CA SER A 334 -5.81 -25.34 -34.90
C SER A 334 -4.55 -25.77 -34.13
N THR A 335 -3.38 -25.40 -34.63
CA THR A 335 -2.10 -25.62 -33.96
C THR A 335 -1.22 -24.39 -34.14
N ILE A 336 -0.26 -24.21 -33.23
CA ILE A 336 0.71 -23.13 -33.34
C ILE A 336 2.08 -23.61 -32.84
N THR A 337 3.14 -23.10 -33.46
CA THR A 337 4.51 -23.32 -33.01
C THR A 337 5.00 -22.15 -32.14
N ARG A 338 6.00 -22.39 -31.32
CA ARG A 338 6.64 -21.37 -30.48
C ARG A 338 7.23 -20.27 -31.35
N GLU A 339 7.87 -20.63 -32.46
CA GLU A 339 8.46 -19.68 -33.40
C GLU A 339 7.40 -18.71 -33.94
N LYS A 340 6.21 -19.22 -34.29
CA LYS A 340 5.12 -18.36 -34.75
C LYS A 340 4.58 -17.46 -33.63
N PHE A 341 4.46 -17.97 -32.42
CA PHE A 341 4.09 -17.15 -31.25
C PHE A 341 5.10 -16.02 -31.00
N GLU A 342 6.40 -16.33 -31.09
CA GLU A 342 7.48 -15.36 -30.93
C GLU A 342 7.46 -14.29 -32.02
N GLU A 343 7.22 -14.69 -33.27
CA GLU A 343 7.05 -13.78 -34.42
C GLU A 343 5.86 -12.82 -34.21
N LEU A 344 4.72 -13.32 -33.70
CA LEU A 344 3.53 -12.50 -33.44
C LEU A 344 3.72 -11.45 -32.33
N CYS A 345 4.78 -11.59 -31.53
CA CYS A 345 5.08 -10.72 -30.40
C CYS A 345 6.41 -9.95 -30.59
N GLU A 346 6.95 -9.88 -31.81
CA GLU A 346 8.26 -9.28 -32.07
C GLU A 346 8.35 -7.83 -31.55
N ASP A 347 7.27 -7.07 -31.68
CA ASP A 347 7.14 -5.70 -31.20
C ASP A 347 7.21 -5.59 -29.66
N LEU A 348 6.79 -6.63 -28.94
CA LEU A 348 6.73 -6.65 -27.48
C LEU A 348 8.10 -6.93 -26.85
N TRP A 349 9.00 -7.64 -27.56
CA TRP A 349 10.29 -8.04 -27.01
C TRP A 349 11.22 -6.87 -26.76
N GLU A 350 11.28 -5.91 -27.66
CA GLU A 350 12.10 -4.70 -27.46
C GLU A 350 11.53 -3.80 -26.38
N GLN A 351 10.20 -3.68 -26.28
CA GLN A 351 9.53 -2.93 -25.21
C GLN A 351 9.76 -3.55 -23.83
N ALA A 352 9.88 -4.88 -23.75
CA ALA A 352 10.16 -5.58 -22.50
C ALA A 352 11.56 -5.22 -21.95
N LEU A 353 12.50 -4.81 -22.80
CA LEU A 353 13.83 -4.36 -22.35
C LEU A 353 13.83 -2.91 -21.84
N THR A 354 12.79 -2.12 -22.11
CA THR A 354 12.74 -0.69 -21.75
C THR A 354 12.94 -0.46 -20.25
N PRO A 355 12.23 -1.15 -19.33
CA PRO A 355 12.40 -0.91 -17.89
C PRO A 355 13.84 -1.12 -17.41
N VAL A 356 14.52 -2.18 -17.87
CA VAL A 356 15.91 -2.44 -17.46
C VAL A 356 16.90 -1.44 -18.08
N LYS A 357 16.68 -1.04 -19.35
CA LYS A 357 17.48 0.00 -20.01
C LYS A 357 17.38 1.33 -19.27
N GLU A 358 16.18 1.75 -18.90
CA GLU A 358 15.95 3.01 -18.20
C GLU A 358 16.52 3.01 -16.78
N VAL A 359 16.37 1.91 -16.04
CA VAL A 359 16.96 1.78 -14.69
C VAL A 359 18.47 1.93 -14.73
N LEU A 360 19.15 1.27 -15.68
CA LEU A 360 20.61 1.39 -15.82
C LEU A 360 21.02 2.81 -16.21
N THR A 361 20.32 3.40 -17.17
CA THR A 361 20.59 4.76 -17.67
C THR A 361 20.44 5.80 -16.56
N HIS A 362 19.32 5.77 -15.81
CA HIS A 362 19.03 6.76 -14.77
C HIS A 362 19.85 6.56 -13.49
N SER A 363 20.27 5.34 -13.19
CA SER A 363 21.17 5.08 -12.07
C SER A 363 22.64 5.35 -12.40
N GLY A 364 22.99 5.48 -13.68
CA GLY A 364 24.37 5.60 -14.15
C GLY A 364 25.20 4.33 -13.94
N MET A 365 24.54 3.19 -13.69
CA MET A 365 25.17 1.90 -13.44
C MET A 365 25.52 1.19 -14.75
N LYS A 366 26.67 0.55 -14.80
CA LYS A 366 27.01 -0.35 -15.90
C LYS A 366 26.45 -1.74 -15.64
N ILE A 367 26.26 -2.52 -16.71
CA ILE A 367 25.77 -3.91 -16.61
C ILE A 367 26.70 -4.77 -15.75
N ASP A 368 28.01 -4.51 -15.81
CA ASP A 368 29.04 -5.22 -15.03
C ASP A 368 28.97 -4.91 -13.52
N ASP A 369 28.38 -3.78 -13.13
CA ASP A 369 28.21 -3.39 -11.73
C ASP A 369 27.03 -4.13 -11.07
N ILE A 370 26.18 -4.78 -11.86
CA ILE A 370 25.02 -5.53 -11.38
C ILE A 370 25.48 -6.90 -10.90
N TYR A 371 25.20 -7.24 -9.65
CA TYR A 371 25.51 -8.55 -9.10
C TYR A 371 24.61 -9.64 -9.69
N ALA A 372 23.30 -9.44 -9.64
CA ALA A 372 22.29 -10.41 -10.07
C ALA A 372 21.08 -9.73 -10.72
N VAL A 373 20.40 -10.45 -11.61
CA VAL A 373 19.12 -10.06 -12.20
C VAL A 373 18.09 -11.14 -11.89
N GLU A 374 17.28 -10.91 -10.87
CA GLU A 374 16.26 -11.84 -10.37
C GLU A 374 14.96 -11.70 -11.16
N LEU A 375 14.49 -12.80 -11.73
CA LEU A 375 13.22 -12.85 -12.46
C LEU A 375 12.04 -13.15 -11.55
N ILE A 376 11.00 -12.33 -11.65
CA ILE A 376 9.73 -12.48 -10.92
C ILE A 376 8.56 -12.35 -11.90
N GLY A 377 7.40 -12.89 -11.55
CA GLY A 377 6.19 -12.72 -12.34
C GLY A 377 6.01 -13.79 -13.41
N GLY A 378 4.75 -14.07 -13.72
CA GLY A 378 4.36 -15.23 -14.51
C GLY A 378 4.90 -15.28 -15.94
N ALA A 379 4.98 -14.12 -16.60
CA ALA A 379 5.34 -14.02 -18.00
C ALA A 379 6.85 -14.11 -18.24
N THR A 380 7.68 -13.96 -17.21
CA THR A 380 9.14 -14.18 -17.33
C THR A 380 9.50 -15.62 -17.69
N ARG A 381 8.55 -16.57 -17.56
CA ARG A 381 8.72 -17.97 -17.96
C ARG A 381 8.77 -18.18 -19.49
N VAL A 382 8.43 -17.16 -20.29
CA VAL A 382 8.50 -17.24 -21.76
C VAL A 382 9.98 -17.28 -22.23
N PRO A 383 10.41 -18.32 -22.97
CA PRO A 383 11.82 -18.49 -23.34
C PRO A 383 12.42 -17.31 -24.14
N LYS A 384 11.69 -16.77 -25.12
CA LYS A 384 12.16 -15.66 -25.95
C LYS A 384 12.49 -14.40 -25.15
N LEU A 385 11.67 -14.10 -24.15
CA LEU A 385 11.91 -12.96 -23.25
C LEU A 385 13.20 -13.15 -22.45
N GLN A 386 13.42 -14.35 -21.90
CA GLN A 386 14.67 -14.66 -21.19
C GLN A 386 15.88 -14.55 -22.12
N ALA A 387 15.77 -15.04 -23.36
CA ALA A 387 16.84 -14.94 -24.34
C ALA A 387 17.18 -13.48 -24.67
N LYS A 388 16.18 -12.62 -24.86
CA LYS A 388 16.36 -11.19 -25.11
C LYS A 388 16.99 -10.46 -23.92
N LEU A 389 16.59 -10.79 -22.70
CA LEU A 389 17.22 -10.26 -21.49
C LEU A 389 18.67 -10.71 -21.35
N GLN A 390 18.97 -11.99 -21.62
CA GLN A 390 20.33 -12.53 -21.59
C GLN A 390 21.24 -11.87 -22.61
N GLU A 391 20.75 -11.69 -23.84
CA GLU A 391 21.44 -11.00 -24.93
C GLU A 391 21.75 -9.56 -24.53
N PHE A 392 20.76 -8.81 -24.05
CA PHE A 392 20.94 -7.42 -23.63
C PHE A 392 21.93 -7.28 -22.47
N LEU A 393 21.86 -8.18 -21.48
CA LEU A 393 22.74 -8.15 -20.31
C LEU A 393 24.12 -8.76 -20.56
N GLY A 394 24.36 -9.38 -21.72
CA GLY A 394 25.60 -10.11 -22.00
C GLY A 394 25.87 -11.28 -21.05
N ARG A 395 24.82 -11.88 -20.48
CA ARG A 395 24.91 -12.95 -19.46
C ARG A 395 24.43 -14.28 -19.99
N ARG A 396 25.14 -15.35 -19.64
CA ARG A 396 24.78 -16.74 -19.99
C ARG A 396 23.53 -17.25 -19.25
N GLY A 397 23.16 -16.62 -18.13
CA GLY A 397 22.06 -17.05 -17.27
C GLY A 397 21.40 -15.86 -16.58
N LEU A 398 20.14 -16.06 -16.17
CA LEU A 398 19.36 -15.12 -15.35
C LEU A 398 19.09 -15.77 -14.00
N ASP A 399 19.02 -14.97 -12.94
CA ASP A 399 18.87 -15.46 -11.59
C ASP A 399 17.40 -15.80 -11.27
N LYS A 400 17.21 -16.91 -10.55
CA LYS A 400 15.89 -17.49 -10.22
C LYS A 400 15.88 -18.02 -8.79
N HIS A 401 16.50 -17.30 -7.86
CA HIS A 401 16.61 -17.73 -6.47
C HIS A 401 15.27 -17.61 -5.72
N LEU A 402 14.41 -16.72 -6.21
CA LEU A 402 13.08 -16.48 -5.68
C LEU A 402 12.02 -17.30 -6.41
N ASP A 403 10.98 -17.72 -5.69
CA ASP A 403 9.76 -18.18 -6.32
C ASP A 403 9.05 -16.99 -6.98
N ALA A 404 8.93 -17.02 -8.31
CA ALA A 404 8.37 -15.94 -9.10
C ALA A 404 6.89 -15.64 -8.82
N ASP A 405 6.12 -16.56 -8.22
CA ASP A 405 4.71 -16.37 -7.88
C ASP A 405 4.51 -15.95 -6.41
N GLU A 406 5.45 -16.28 -5.51
CA GLU A 406 5.27 -16.13 -4.04
C GLU A 406 6.18 -15.11 -3.38
N ALA A 407 7.30 -14.72 -4.01
CA ALA A 407 8.30 -13.89 -3.34
C ALA A 407 7.76 -12.53 -2.85
N ILE A 408 6.87 -11.91 -3.63
CA ILE A 408 6.25 -10.64 -3.27
C ILE A 408 5.39 -10.78 -2.01
N VAL A 409 4.51 -11.79 -1.96
CA VAL A 409 3.59 -11.98 -0.83
C VAL A 409 4.34 -12.42 0.44
N LEU A 410 5.35 -13.28 0.32
CA LEU A 410 6.17 -13.70 1.46
C LEU A 410 7.01 -12.55 2.01
N GLY A 411 7.58 -11.71 1.14
CA GLY A 411 8.23 -10.48 1.53
C GLY A 411 7.27 -9.52 2.22
N ALA A 412 6.08 -9.29 1.64
CA ALA A 412 5.05 -8.45 2.26
C ALA A 412 4.63 -8.96 3.65
N SER A 413 4.61 -10.27 3.88
CA SER A 413 4.40 -10.89 5.20
C SER A 413 5.49 -10.52 6.20
N LEU A 414 6.77 -10.54 5.80
CA LEU A 414 7.87 -10.08 6.65
C LEU A 414 7.70 -8.60 7.02
N HIS A 415 7.22 -7.77 6.08
CA HIS A 415 6.91 -6.37 6.37
C HIS A 415 5.76 -6.27 7.37
N ALA A 416 4.65 -6.98 7.14
CA ALA A 416 3.49 -7.00 8.04
C ALA A 416 3.86 -7.41 9.47
N ALA A 417 4.68 -8.46 9.60
CA ALA A 417 5.18 -8.93 10.89
C ALA A 417 5.98 -7.85 11.63
N ASN A 418 6.81 -7.08 10.92
CA ASN A 418 7.58 -5.98 11.50
C ASN A 418 6.72 -4.78 11.91
N LEU A 419 5.50 -4.65 11.37
CA LEU A 419 4.57 -3.58 11.71
C LEU A 419 3.61 -3.96 12.84
N SER A 420 3.44 -5.26 13.09
CA SER A 420 2.57 -5.76 14.13
C SER A 420 3.21 -5.58 15.51
N ASP A 421 2.47 -5.02 16.45
CA ASP A 421 2.91 -4.91 17.85
C ASP A 421 2.93 -6.29 18.56
N GLY A 422 2.13 -7.24 18.07
CA GLY A 422 1.95 -8.56 18.67
C GLY A 422 2.88 -9.65 18.14
N ILE A 423 3.61 -9.41 17.05
CA ILE A 423 4.49 -10.39 16.40
C ILE A 423 5.93 -9.88 16.45
N LYS A 424 6.84 -10.72 16.94
CA LYS A 424 8.28 -10.45 16.92
C LYS A 424 9.00 -11.57 16.20
N LEU A 425 9.56 -11.27 15.03
CA LEU A 425 10.43 -12.18 14.31
C LEU A 425 11.89 -12.02 14.78
N ASN A 426 12.62 -13.12 14.84
CA ASN A 426 14.03 -13.13 15.26
C ASN A 426 14.98 -12.61 14.17
N ARG A 427 14.52 -12.50 12.92
CA ARG A 427 15.32 -12.02 11.78
C ARG A 427 14.83 -10.63 11.38
N LYS A 428 15.74 -9.66 11.37
CA LYS A 428 15.45 -8.27 10.97
C LYS A 428 16.24 -7.93 9.71
N LEU A 429 15.59 -7.30 8.75
CA LEU A 429 16.19 -6.74 7.55
C LEU A 429 15.71 -5.29 7.42
N GLY A 430 16.64 -4.35 7.40
CA GLY A 430 16.34 -2.94 7.18
C GLY A 430 15.77 -2.72 5.77
N MET A 431 14.64 -2.05 5.68
CA MET A 431 13.98 -1.73 4.40
C MET A 431 13.96 -0.22 4.20
N ILE A 432 14.56 0.25 3.10
CA ILE A 432 14.50 1.65 2.68
C ILE A 432 13.89 1.69 1.28
N ASP A 433 12.62 2.04 1.22
CA ASP A 433 11.91 2.29 -0.05
C ASP A 433 11.78 3.80 -0.32
N GLY A 434 11.44 4.16 -1.56
CA GLY A 434 11.35 5.52 -2.04
C GLY A 434 10.00 5.85 -2.68
N SER A 435 9.67 7.13 -2.72
CA SER A 435 8.51 7.62 -3.46
C SER A 435 8.71 7.42 -4.96
N THR A 436 7.85 6.66 -5.63
CA THR A 436 8.01 6.35 -7.06
C THR A 436 7.72 7.54 -7.99
N TYR A 437 7.06 8.57 -7.46
CA TYR A 437 6.76 9.84 -8.13
C TYR A 437 7.39 11.02 -7.39
N ALA A 438 7.60 12.12 -8.10
CA ALA A 438 7.92 13.41 -7.50
C ALA A 438 6.64 14.23 -7.30
N PHE A 439 6.55 14.96 -6.19
CA PHE A 439 5.41 15.79 -5.85
C PHE A 439 5.82 17.26 -5.75
N VAL A 440 5.05 18.12 -6.39
CA VAL A 440 5.24 19.58 -6.43
C VAL A 440 4.12 20.24 -5.63
N LEU A 441 4.49 21.27 -4.87
CA LEU A 441 3.57 22.13 -4.15
C LEU A 441 3.30 23.38 -4.96
N GLU A 442 2.02 23.68 -5.20
CA GLU A 442 1.57 24.94 -5.78
C GLU A 442 0.65 25.67 -4.79
N ILE A 443 0.79 26.98 -4.71
CA ILE A 443 0.01 27.85 -3.81
C ILE A 443 -0.67 28.91 -4.66
N ASP A 444 -1.96 29.11 -4.42
CA ASP A 444 -2.77 30.12 -5.07
C ASP A 444 -3.55 30.94 -4.02
N GLY A 445 -3.47 32.27 -4.10
CA GLY A 445 -4.03 33.15 -3.06
C GLY A 445 -3.96 34.61 -3.45
N LEU A 446 -4.90 35.41 -2.95
CA LEU A 446 -4.95 36.86 -3.17
C LEU A 446 -3.67 37.51 -2.64
N ASP A 447 -3.03 38.36 -3.44
CA ASP A 447 -1.77 39.05 -3.13
C ASP A 447 -0.58 38.10 -2.87
N TYR A 448 -0.70 36.80 -3.19
CA TYR A 448 0.43 35.89 -3.15
C TYR A 448 1.31 36.14 -4.38
N VAL A 449 2.45 36.79 -4.17
CA VAL A 449 3.46 36.95 -5.22
C VAL A 449 4.10 35.58 -5.44
N LYS A 450 3.79 34.96 -6.60
CA LYS A 450 4.48 33.76 -7.07
C LYS A 450 5.95 34.12 -7.28
N ASP A 451 6.81 33.58 -6.45
CA ASP A 451 8.25 33.57 -6.73
C ASP A 451 8.45 32.61 -7.92
N GLU A 452 8.96 33.12 -9.05
CA GLU A 452 9.08 32.40 -10.32
C GLU A 452 9.97 31.13 -10.22
N SER A 453 10.67 30.96 -9.10
CA SER A 453 11.43 29.76 -8.76
C SER A 453 10.60 28.59 -8.21
N ILE A 454 9.28 28.76 -7.99
CA ILE A 454 8.43 27.84 -7.21
C ILE A 454 7.46 27.01 -8.07
N ASP A 455 8.00 26.17 -8.94
CA ASP A 455 7.58 24.76 -9.00
C ASP A 455 8.43 24.03 -7.93
N GLN A 456 8.19 24.33 -6.64
CA GLN A 456 9.01 23.75 -5.56
C GLN A 456 8.67 22.28 -5.40
N ILE A 457 9.56 21.42 -5.88
CA ILE A 457 9.57 19.99 -5.57
C ILE A 457 9.49 19.84 -4.05
N LEU A 458 8.36 19.32 -3.58
CA LEU A 458 8.13 19.00 -2.18
C LEU A 458 8.78 17.66 -1.83
N VAL A 459 8.57 16.67 -2.70
CA VAL A 459 9.16 15.34 -2.60
C VAL A 459 9.83 14.99 -3.92
N PRO A 460 11.17 14.88 -3.96
CA PRO A 460 11.85 14.35 -5.14
C PRO A 460 11.53 12.86 -5.34
N ARG A 461 11.63 12.40 -6.57
CA ARG A 461 11.50 10.98 -6.89
C ARG A 461 12.57 10.15 -6.15
N MET A 462 12.21 8.94 -5.74
CA MET A 462 12.98 8.01 -4.90
C MET A 462 13.40 8.58 -3.53
N LYS A 463 12.78 9.68 -3.08
CA LYS A 463 12.96 10.16 -1.71
C LYS A 463 12.48 9.10 -0.72
N LYS A 464 13.31 8.81 0.28
CA LYS A 464 13.04 7.81 1.34
C LYS A 464 11.71 8.09 2.03
N MET A 465 10.91 7.05 2.23
CA MET A 465 9.61 7.10 2.90
C MET A 465 9.57 6.15 4.11
N PRO A 466 8.80 6.47 5.18
CA PRO A 466 7.97 7.67 5.36
C PRO A 466 8.78 8.93 5.70
N ILE A 467 8.23 10.12 5.42
CA ILE A 467 8.86 11.40 5.73
C ILE A 467 7.81 12.45 6.15
N LYS A 468 8.14 13.29 7.15
CA LYS A 468 7.39 14.49 7.50
C LYS A 468 8.17 15.71 7.03
N MET A 469 7.46 16.69 6.48
CA MET A 469 8.05 17.88 5.88
C MET A 469 7.23 19.10 6.28
N PHE A 470 7.81 20.29 6.16
CA PHE A 470 7.03 21.51 6.25
C PHE A 470 7.51 22.54 5.22
N ARG A 471 6.63 23.47 4.87
CA ARG A 471 6.91 24.65 4.05
C ARG A 471 6.39 25.88 4.77
N SER A 472 7.22 26.91 4.82
CA SER A 472 6.89 28.18 5.47
C SER A 472 6.76 29.24 4.40
N ILE A 473 5.59 29.88 4.31
CA ILE A 473 5.31 30.94 3.35
C ILE A 473 5.01 32.24 4.08
N ARG A 474 5.46 33.37 3.53
CA ARG A 474 5.13 34.70 4.04
C ARG A 474 3.85 35.15 3.37
N HIS A 475 2.75 35.07 4.09
CA HIS A 475 1.44 35.42 3.56
C HIS A 475 0.51 35.86 4.70
N THR A 476 -0.51 36.64 4.36
CA THR A 476 -1.43 37.24 5.33
C THR A 476 -2.91 37.01 5.00
N LYS A 477 -3.22 36.51 3.80
CA LYS A 477 -4.58 36.19 3.36
C LYS A 477 -4.80 34.68 3.29
N ASP A 478 -6.06 34.27 3.27
CA ASP A 478 -6.44 32.88 3.07
C ASP A 478 -6.07 32.44 1.65
N PHE A 479 -5.70 31.17 1.47
CA PHE A 479 -5.13 30.66 0.23
C PHE A 479 -5.49 29.19 0.01
N ASP A 480 -5.38 28.75 -1.25
CA ASP A 480 -5.54 27.36 -1.65
C ASP A 480 -4.15 26.74 -1.94
N VAL A 481 -4.04 25.44 -1.68
CA VAL A 481 -2.83 24.62 -1.83
C VAL A 481 -3.14 23.47 -2.77
N SER A 482 -2.39 23.35 -3.86
CA SER A 482 -2.48 22.23 -4.79
C SER A 482 -1.24 21.33 -4.67
N LEU A 483 -1.46 20.02 -4.70
CA LEU A 483 -0.40 19.03 -4.85
C LEU A 483 -0.47 18.41 -6.24
N ASN A 484 0.67 18.45 -6.92
CA ASN A 484 0.80 18.04 -8.30
C ASN A 484 1.88 16.95 -8.44
N TYR A 485 1.72 16.05 -9.41
CA TYR A 485 2.84 15.27 -9.93
C TYR A 485 3.78 16.20 -10.69
N ASP A 486 5.08 16.01 -10.51
CA ASP A 486 6.10 16.74 -11.27
C ASP A 486 5.92 16.52 -12.78
N LYS A 487 5.96 17.61 -13.55
CA LYS A 487 5.77 17.61 -15.01
C LYS A 487 6.94 16.97 -15.77
N ALA A 488 8.09 16.80 -15.11
CA ALA A 488 9.25 16.14 -15.70
C ALA A 488 9.09 14.63 -15.89
N TYR A 489 8.04 14.02 -15.32
CA TYR A 489 7.81 12.57 -15.36
C TYR A 489 6.41 12.24 -15.88
N GLU A 490 6.26 11.00 -16.35
CA GLU A 490 4.98 10.47 -16.77
C GLU A 490 3.99 10.37 -15.61
N LEU A 491 2.72 10.63 -15.92
CA LEU A 491 1.62 10.46 -14.98
C LEU A 491 1.34 8.97 -14.72
N PRO A 492 0.74 8.63 -13.56
CA PRO A 492 0.23 7.28 -13.36
C PRO A 492 -0.77 6.89 -14.47
N PRO A 493 -0.81 5.61 -14.89
CA PRO A 493 -1.53 5.19 -16.09
C PRO A 493 -3.01 5.55 -16.06
N GLY A 494 -3.52 6.31 -17.04
CA GLY A 494 -4.93 6.72 -17.08
C GLY A 494 -5.32 7.86 -16.13
N ILE A 495 -4.38 8.52 -15.47
CA ILE A 495 -4.63 9.77 -14.73
C ILE A 495 -4.56 10.96 -15.70
N PRO A 496 -5.61 11.79 -15.82
CA PRO A 496 -5.66 12.86 -16.82
C PRO A 496 -5.01 14.18 -16.39
N SER A 497 -4.63 14.33 -15.12
CA SER A 497 -4.16 15.60 -14.55
C SER A 497 -2.95 15.41 -13.64
N HIS A 498 -2.02 16.37 -13.68
CA HIS A 498 -0.94 16.46 -12.69
C HIS A 498 -1.46 16.78 -11.29
N LYS A 499 -2.52 17.59 -11.18
CA LYS A 499 -3.13 17.93 -9.90
C LYS A 499 -3.92 16.74 -9.36
N PHE A 500 -3.53 16.24 -8.19
CA PHE A 500 -4.19 15.09 -7.54
C PHE A 500 -4.79 15.42 -6.18
N ALA A 501 -4.44 16.56 -5.58
CA ALA A 501 -5.08 17.05 -4.37
C ALA A 501 -5.13 18.58 -4.34
N GLU A 502 -6.20 19.12 -3.76
CA GLU A 502 -6.40 20.54 -3.56
C GLU A 502 -6.98 20.79 -2.18
N TYR A 503 -6.45 21.79 -1.47
CA TYR A 503 -6.82 22.14 -0.12
C TYR A 503 -7.08 23.63 -0.01
N SER A 504 -8.03 24.00 0.84
CA SER A 504 -8.25 25.38 1.25
C SER A 504 -7.75 25.60 2.66
N VAL A 505 -6.94 26.63 2.85
CA VAL A 505 -6.36 27.03 4.13
C VAL A 505 -6.95 28.37 4.54
N SER A 506 -7.81 28.33 5.56
CA SER A 506 -8.56 29.51 6.02
C SER A 506 -8.24 29.91 7.46
N GLY A 507 -8.48 31.18 7.79
CA GLY A 507 -8.23 31.79 9.10
C GLY A 507 -6.88 32.49 9.24
N LEU A 508 -6.08 32.56 8.16
CA LEU A 508 -4.84 33.33 8.16
C LEU A 508 -5.13 34.83 8.13
N THR A 509 -6.19 35.22 7.41
CA THR A 509 -6.67 36.60 7.33
C THR A 509 -7.04 37.13 8.70
N ASP A 510 -7.91 36.42 9.41
CA ASP A 510 -8.36 36.77 10.77
C ASP A 510 -7.19 36.82 11.75
N ALA A 511 -6.27 35.85 11.68
CA ALA A 511 -5.06 35.85 12.50
C ALA A 511 -4.18 37.06 12.18
N SER A 512 -3.98 37.39 10.91
CA SER A 512 -3.15 38.51 10.50
C SER A 512 -3.72 39.84 10.98
N GLU A 513 -5.02 40.06 10.82
CA GLU A 513 -5.71 41.27 11.28
C GLU A 513 -5.68 41.40 12.81
N LYS A 514 -5.90 40.30 13.54
CA LYS A 514 -5.84 40.28 15.01
C LYS A 514 -4.48 40.68 15.57
N TYR A 515 -3.39 40.33 14.88
CA TYR A 515 -2.03 40.58 15.33
C TYR A 515 -1.33 41.76 14.63
N ALA A 516 -1.97 42.39 13.63
CA ALA A 516 -1.42 43.50 12.84
C ALA A 516 -1.01 44.71 13.70
N ASN A 517 -1.76 45.00 14.77
CA ASN A 517 -1.53 46.15 15.65
C ASN A 517 -0.48 45.87 16.75
N ARG A 518 0.17 44.71 16.75
CA ARG A 518 1.24 44.39 17.72
C ARG A 518 2.62 44.68 17.13
N ASN A 519 3.63 44.82 18.00
CA ASN A 519 5.03 45.00 17.60
C ASN A 519 5.60 43.71 17.01
N LEU A 520 5.24 43.40 15.76
CA LEU A 520 5.71 42.24 15.02
C LEU A 520 7.23 42.34 14.84
N SER A 521 7.94 41.31 15.29
CA SER A 521 9.39 41.22 15.12
C SER A 521 9.80 40.57 13.80
N ALA A 522 8.85 39.97 13.08
CA ALA A 522 9.01 39.40 11.75
C ALA A 522 7.64 39.38 11.01
N PRO A 523 7.63 39.32 9.67
CA PRO A 523 6.40 39.10 8.91
C PRO A 523 5.69 37.81 9.33
N ILE A 524 4.36 37.84 9.33
CA ILE A 524 3.52 36.66 9.61
C ILE A 524 3.81 35.58 8.56
N LYS A 525 3.92 34.34 9.02
CA LYS A 525 4.17 33.18 8.16
C LYS A 525 3.06 32.15 8.33
N ALA A 526 2.70 31.47 7.26
CA ALA A 526 1.93 30.22 7.33
C ALA A 526 2.89 29.04 7.20
N ASN A 527 2.90 28.15 8.19
CA ASN A 527 3.62 26.88 8.16
C ASN A 527 2.65 25.75 7.77
N LEU A 528 2.92 25.13 6.63
CA LEU A 528 2.21 23.97 6.10
C LEU A 528 2.99 22.71 6.47
N HIS A 529 2.35 21.75 7.15
CA HIS A 529 2.97 20.49 7.55
C HIS A 529 2.44 19.35 6.68
N PHE A 530 3.34 18.68 5.96
CA PHE A 530 3.03 17.57 5.07
C PHE A 530 3.57 16.25 5.61
N SER A 531 2.90 15.16 5.30
CA SER A 531 3.42 13.81 5.51
C SER A 531 3.35 12.99 4.23
N LEU A 532 4.40 12.21 3.98
CA LEU A 532 4.39 11.09 3.05
C LEU A 532 4.41 9.82 3.90
N SER A 533 3.28 9.11 3.91
CA SER A 533 3.11 7.89 4.69
C SER A 533 3.94 6.73 4.13
N ARG A 534 4.04 5.66 4.92
CA ARG A 534 4.68 4.41 4.50
C ARG A 534 3.96 3.71 3.34
N SER A 535 2.68 4.03 3.11
CA SER A 535 1.91 3.56 1.96
C SER A 535 2.15 4.39 0.69
N GLY A 536 3.02 5.41 0.77
CA GLY A 536 3.33 6.31 -0.34
C GLY A 536 2.25 7.35 -0.60
N ILE A 537 1.35 7.59 0.36
CA ILE A 537 0.29 8.59 0.26
C ILE A 537 0.77 9.91 0.89
N ILE A 538 0.72 11.00 0.12
CA ILE A 538 1.08 12.35 0.58
C ILE A 538 -0.18 13.12 1.00
N ALA A 539 -0.09 13.87 2.10
CA ALA A 539 -1.17 14.72 2.57
C ALA A 539 -0.65 16.01 3.21
N LEU A 540 -1.47 17.06 3.17
CA LEU A 540 -1.33 18.25 4.03
C LEU A 540 -2.03 17.95 5.37
N ASP A 541 -1.24 17.66 6.40
CA ASP A 541 -1.77 17.22 7.72
C ASP A 541 -2.37 18.39 8.50
N ARG A 542 -1.69 19.55 8.50
CA ARG A 542 -2.11 20.75 9.23
C ARG A 542 -1.42 22.00 8.70
N ALA A 543 -2.01 23.16 9.01
CA ALA A 543 -1.43 24.46 8.77
C ALA A 543 -1.50 25.34 10.04
N GLU A 544 -0.51 26.19 10.27
CA GLU A 544 -0.47 27.12 11.40
C GLU A 544 0.08 28.48 10.99
N ALA A 545 -0.51 29.57 11.47
CA ALA A 545 0.07 30.91 11.37
C ALA A 545 1.08 31.11 12.50
N VAL A 546 2.28 31.54 12.15
CA VAL A 546 3.37 31.86 13.08
C VAL A 546 3.53 33.37 13.13
N ILE A 547 3.30 33.92 14.32
CA ILE A 547 3.37 35.34 14.61
C ILE A 547 4.47 35.56 15.65
N GLU A 548 5.48 36.36 15.32
CA GLU A 548 6.57 36.70 16.22
C GLU A 548 6.42 38.15 16.67
N ILE A 549 6.34 38.38 17.99
CA ILE A 549 6.12 39.71 18.58
C ILE A 549 7.23 39.99 19.59
N THR A 550 7.73 41.23 19.60
CA THR A 550 8.59 41.76 20.64
C THR A 550 7.78 42.54 21.67
N GLU A 551 7.77 42.05 22.91
CA GLU A 551 7.13 42.71 24.06
C GLU A 551 8.19 43.05 25.11
N TRP A 552 8.05 44.21 25.76
CA TRP A 552 8.85 44.55 26.92
C TRP A 552 8.40 43.70 28.10
N VAL A 553 9.32 42.95 28.70
CA VAL A 553 9.06 42.13 29.88
C VAL A 553 9.95 42.60 31.01
N GLU A 554 9.35 42.83 32.17
CA GLU A 554 10.07 43.17 33.39
C GLU A 554 10.68 41.88 33.98
N VAL A 555 12.01 41.85 34.03
CA VAL A 555 12.76 40.72 34.58
C VAL A 555 13.37 41.15 35.92
N PRO A 556 13.18 40.38 37.00
CA PRO A 556 13.77 40.70 38.30
C PRO A 556 15.30 40.58 38.25
N LYS A 557 16.01 41.66 38.60
CA LYS A 557 17.47 41.69 38.68
C LYS A 557 17.89 41.12 40.05
N LYS A 558 18.55 39.96 40.08
CA LYS A 558 19.23 39.50 41.31
C LYS A 558 20.47 40.36 41.52
N ILE A 559 20.47 41.19 42.56
CA ILE A 559 21.67 41.86 43.04
C ILE A 559 22.54 40.79 43.73
N LEU A 560 23.71 40.48 43.16
CA LEU A 560 24.77 39.81 43.90
C LEU A 560 25.44 40.87 44.78
N THR A 561 25.19 40.84 46.08
CA THR A 561 25.93 41.64 47.06
C THR A 561 27.37 41.12 47.14
N LEU A 562 28.30 41.85 46.53
CA LEU A 562 29.72 41.81 46.89
C LEU A 562 29.89 42.67 48.15
N GLU A 563 29.99 42.04 49.31
CA GLU A 563 30.55 42.70 50.49
C GLU A 563 32.08 42.72 50.35
N SER A 564 32.66 43.91 50.26
CA SER A 564 34.08 44.14 50.51
C SER A 564 34.22 45.15 51.64
N ASN A 565 34.61 44.64 52.81
CA ASN A 565 35.08 45.42 53.95
C ASN A 565 36.24 46.32 53.54
N ILE A 566 36.11 47.62 53.81
CA ILE A 566 37.22 48.57 53.79
C ILE A 566 37.91 48.51 55.15
N THR A 567 39.20 48.15 55.17
CA THR A 567 40.16 48.64 56.17
C THR A 567 41.43 49.09 55.44
N ASN A 568 42.06 50.12 56.00
CA ASN A 568 42.98 51.06 55.37
C ASN A 568 44.33 50.51 54.84
N GLN A 569 44.76 51.13 53.72
CA GLN A 569 46.11 51.55 53.29
C GLN A 569 47.33 50.63 53.51
N ASN A 570 47.98 50.19 52.42
CA ASN A 570 49.16 50.89 51.85
C ASN A 570 49.72 50.24 50.57
N SER A 571 50.04 51.11 49.60
CA SER A 571 51.09 51.10 48.55
C SER A 571 51.56 49.83 47.80
N SER A 572 51.63 50.03 46.46
CA SER A 572 52.61 49.59 45.44
C SER A 572 52.50 48.22 44.73
N SER A 573 52.15 48.34 43.43
CA SER A 573 52.87 47.86 42.23
C SER A 573 52.98 46.37 41.84
N GLU A 574 52.48 46.13 40.61
CA GLU A 574 53.04 45.31 39.52
C GLU A 574 52.82 43.77 39.40
N VAL A 575 52.17 43.42 38.27
CA VAL A 575 52.47 42.33 37.29
C VAL A 575 52.15 40.86 37.63
N GLY A 576 51.33 40.22 36.76
CA GLY A 576 51.68 38.93 36.16
C GLY A 576 50.83 37.66 36.43
N ALA A 577 50.03 37.27 35.41
CA ALA A 577 49.86 35.92 34.84
C ALA A 577 49.22 34.70 35.57
N ALA A 578 48.36 34.01 34.79
CA ALA A 578 48.21 32.55 34.60
C ALA A 578 47.19 31.69 35.42
N ASN A 579 46.14 31.27 34.70
CA ASN A 579 45.59 29.91 34.46
C ASN A 579 45.07 28.94 35.55
N SER A 580 43.91 28.35 35.18
CA SER A 580 43.47 26.92 35.24
C SER A 580 42.65 26.40 36.45
N THR A 581 41.39 26.00 36.21
CA THR A 581 40.79 24.61 36.28
C THR A 581 40.37 24.17 37.70
N THR A 582 39.28 23.47 38.04
CA THR A 582 38.33 22.55 37.37
C THR A 582 37.24 22.10 38.39
N ASP A 583 36.04 21.70 37.91
CA ASP A 583 35.14 20.60 38.38
C ASP A 583 34.63 20.54 39.85
N SER A 584 33.42 20.12 40.27
CA SER A 584 32.32 19.27 39.73
C SER A 584 31.03 19.40 40.59
N LYS A 585 29.84 19.12 39.99
CA LYS A 585 28.69 18.23 40.39
C LYS A 585 28.36 17.96 41.90
N GLU A 586 27.15 17.65 42.39
CA GLU A 586 25.80 17.21 41.96
C GLU A 586 24.89 17.17 43.24
N ASN A 587 23.62 17.60 43.23
CA ASN A 587 22.34 16.82 43.35
C ASN A 587 21.55 16.73 44.70
N LEU A 588 20.26 17.09 44.57
CA LEU A 588 18.97 16.51 45.04
C LEU A 588 18.47 16.44 46.53
N SER A 589 17.30 17.08 46.75
CA SER A 589 16.00 16.63 47.36
C SER A 589 15.95 16.17 48.85
N SER A 590 14.91 16.24 49.69
CA SER A 590 13.46 16.56 49.69
C SER A 590 12.90 16.53 51.14
N GLY A 591 11.80 17.25 51.47
CA GLY A 591 10.75 16.74 52.40
C GLY A 591 10.31 17.52 53.69
N SER A 592 9.15 18.22 53.59
CA SER A 592 7.97 18.31 54.49
C SER A 592 7.96 18.82 55.97
N ASN A 593 7.33 20.00 56.16
CA ASN A 593 6.31 20.50 57.14
C ASN A 593 6.27 20.13 58.64
N THR A 594 6.14 21.17 59.49
CA THR A 594 5.03 21.39 60.47
C THR A 594 4.98 22.87 60.94
N ASN A 595 3.77 23.45 61.08
CA ASN A 595 3.47 24.84 61.47
C ASN A 595 2.94 24.94 62.92
N SER A 596 3.25 26.04 63.63
CA SER A 596 2.31 26.70 64.56
C SER A 596 2.71 28.15 64.94
N SER A 597 1.84 29.10 64.56
CA SER A 597 1.36 30.33 65.25
C SER A 597 2.35 31.41 65.78
N THR A 598 2.55 32.57 65.11
CA THR A 598 1.80 33.89 65.09
C THR A 598 2.57 34.99 65.85
N PRO A 599 2.33 36.30 65.63
CA PRO A 599 2.59 37.09 64.43
C PRO A 599 3.49 38.32 64.74
N ILE A 600 4.40 38.71 63.84
CA ILE A 600 5.06 40.02 63.93
C ILE A 600 4.99 40.63 62.53
N ASP A 601 4.16 41.66 62.41
CA ASP A 601 4.20 42.61 61.30
C ASP A 601 5.46 43.46 61.48
N GLU A 602 6.48 43.21 60.66
CA GLU A 602 7.44 44.24 60.26
C GLU A 602 7.72 44.14 58.77
N SER A 603 7.33 45.19 58.09
CA SER A 603 7.63 45.54 56.71
C SER A 603 9.13 45.52 56.42
N ASN A 604 9.55 44.61 55.53
CA ASN A 604 10.78 44.77 54.77
C ASN A 604 10.55 44.28 53.33
N ALA A 605 9.99 45.18 52.52
CA ALA A 605 9.96 45.04 51.08
C ALA A 605 11.39 45.17 50.54
N GLN A 606 12.02 44.05 50.21
CA GLN A 606 13.18 44.09 49.31
C GLN A 606 12.67 44.54 47.94
N GLU A 607 13.04 45.76 47.54
CA GLU A 607 12.79 46.27 46.19
C GLU A 607 13.46 45.37 45.16
N ILE A 608 12.65 44.56 44.48
CA ILE A 608 13.03 43.88 43.25
C ILE A 608 13.18 44.97 42.19
N ILE A 609 14.41 45.41 41.90
CA ILE A 609 14.66 46.26 40.74
C ILE A 609 14.38 45.42 39.50
N THR A 610 13.29 45.73 38.79
CA THR A 610 12.94 45.10 37.53
C THR A 610 13.62 45.83 36.37
N GLU A 611 14.29 45.08 35.50
CA GLU A 611 14.85 45.62 34.26
C GLU A 611 13.90 45.28 33.10
N LYS A 612 13.52 46.28 32.29
CA LYS A 612 12.70 46.07 31.10
C LYS A 612 13.57 45.49 29.99
N VAL A 613 13.42 44.20 29.72
CA VAL A 613 14.13 43.51 28.65
C VAL A 613 13.17 43.20 27.51
N LEU A 614 13.57 43.49 26.28
CA LEU A 614 12.78 43.17 25.08
C LEU A 614 12.81 41.66 24.85
N LYS A 615 11.67 40.97 24.99
CA LYS A 615 11.56 39.52 24.79
C LYS A 615 10.75 39.20 23.54
N LYS A 616 11.31 38.35 22.68
CA LYS A 616 10.61 37.77 21.53
C LYS A 616 9.68 36.65 21.99
N ARG A 617 8.41 36.70 21.58
CA ARG A 617 7.39 35.67 21.80
C ARG A 617 6.85 35.20 20.45
N THR A 618 6.72 33.89 20.30
CA THR A 618 6.15 33.27 19.09
C THR A 618 4.79 32.69 19.42
N PHE A 619 3.76 33.15 18.72
CA PHE A 619 2.40 32.61 18.78
C PHE A 619 2.16 31.73 17.57
N ARG A 620 1.53 30.57 17.79
CA ARG A 620 1.12 29.64 16.74
C ARG A 620 -0.40 29.52 16.76
N VAL A 621 -1.04 29.95 15.70
CA VAL A 621 -2.51 29.89 15.55
C VAL A 621 -2.83 28.78 14.55
N PRO A 622 -3.57 27.73 14.93
CA PRO A 622 -3.94 26.67 13.99
C PRO A 622 -4.87 27.24 12.91
N LEU A 623 -4.59 26.91 11.65
CA LEU A 623 -5.41 27.27 10.51
C LEU A 623 -6.34 26.10 10.15
N LYS A 624 -7.49 26.41 9.57
CA LYS A 624 -8.46 25.40 9.12
C LYS A 624 -8.05 24.91 7.73
N VAL A 625 -7.86 23.60 7.57
CA VAL A 625 -7.53 22.95 6.30
C VAL A 625 -8.73 22.11 5.84
N VAL A 626 -9.19 22.31 4.61
CA VAL A 626 -10.30 21.55 4.00
C VAL A 626 -9.88 21.05 2.63
N GLU A 627 -9.90 19.74 2.41
CA GLU A 627 -9.65 19.16 1.07
C GLU A 627 -10.85 19.45 0.14
N LYS A 628 -10.57 20.03 -1.03
CA LYS A 628 -11.54 20.40 -2.08
C LYS A 628 -11.36 19.58 -3.37
N THR A 629 -10.48 18.57 -3.36
CA THR A 629 -10.18 17.75 -4.53
C THR A 629 -11.46 17.21 -5.20
N THR A 630 -11.54 17.31 -6.52
CA THR A 630 -12.66 16.78 -7.33
C THR A 630 -12.17 15.84 -8.44
N GLY A 631 -13.09 15.07 -9.02
CA GLY A 631 -12.83 14.19 -10.16
C GLY A 631 -12.61 12.72 -9.81
N ALA A 632 -12.36 11.90 -10.84
CA ALA A 632 -12.34 10.44 -10.75
C ALA A 632 -11.29 9.87 -9.77
N GLY A 633 -10.23 10.64 -9.48
CA GLY A 633 -9.17 10.25 -8.56
C GLY A 633 -9.48 10.46 -7.06
N THR A 634 -10.66 11.01 -6.75
CA THR A 634 -11.08 11.28 -5.37
C THR A 634 -11.65 10.05 -4.68
N ILE A 635 -11.56 10.01 -3.34
CA ILE A 635 -12.18 8.95 -2.55
C ILE A 635 -13.71 9.08 -2.56
N LEU A 636 -14.44 8.00 -2.30
CA LEU A 636 -15.89 8.06 -2.10
C LEU A 636 -16.23 9.05 -0.99
N SER A 637 -17.28 9.85 -1.20
CA SER A 637 -17.84 10.71 -0.15
C SER A 637 -18.33 9.85 1.02
N LYS A 638 -18.59 10.48 2.17
CA LYS A 638 -19.05 9.75 3.36
C LYS A 638 -20.38 9.02 3.10
N GLU A 639 -21.26 9.64 2.32
CA GLU A 639 -22.56 9.11 1.93
C GLU A 639 -22.38 7.91 1.00
N LEU A 640 -21.64 8.06 -0.10
CA LEU A 640 -21.38 6.98 -1.06
C LEU A 640 -20.63 5.81 -0.42
N TYR A 641 -19.69 6.10 0.47
CA TYR A 641 -18.97 5.08 1.23
C TYR A 641 -19.92 4.29 2.14
N SER A 642 -20.84 4.98 2.83
CA SER A 642 -21.84 4.34 3.68
C SER A 642 -22.79 3.45 2.87
N GLU A 643 -23.24 3.91 1.71
CA GLU A 643 -24.08 3.14 0.79
C GLU A 643 -23.35 1.90 0.24
N ALA A 644 -22.11 2.05 -0.20
CA ALA A 644 -21.26 0.94 -0.63
C ALA A 644 -21.08 -0.09 0.49
N LYS A 645 -20.78 0.38 1.71
CA LYS A 645 -20.62 -0.48 2.88
C LYS A 645 -21.89 -1.29 3.18
N ASN A 646 -23.06 -0.62 3.22
CA ASN A 646 -24.34 -1.30 3.48
C ASN A 646 -24.66 -2.36 2.41
N ARG A 647 -24.35 -2.07 1.13
CA ARG A 647 -24.54 -3.04 0.04
C ARG A 647 -23.64 -4.26 0.19
N LEU A 648 -22.36 -4.05 0.51
CA LEU A 648 -21.41 -5.15 0.74
C LEU A 648 -21.78 -5.97 1.99
N GLU A 649 -22.21 -5.35 3.08
CA GLU A 649 -22.70 -6.04 4.28
C GLU A 649 -23.94 -6.91 3.98
N ALA A 650 -24.85 -6.43 3.13
CA ALA A 650 -25.99 -7.21 2.67
C ALA A 650 -25.56 -8.45 1.85
N LEU A 651 -24.56 -8.29 0.99
CA LEU A 651 -23.96 -9.41 0.24
C LEU A 651 -23.25 -10.40 1.17
N ASP A 652 -22.52 -9.91 2.18
CA ASP A 652 -21.83 -10.75 3.16
C ASP A 652 -22.83 -11.62 3.95
N LYS A 653 -23.96 -11.04 4.37
CA LYS A 653 -25.04 -11.78 5.04
C LYS A 653 -25.61 -12.86 4.12
N LYS A 654 -25.88 -12.51 2.85
CA LYS A 654 -26.40 -13.46 1.86
C LYS A 654 -25.43 -14.61 1.59
N ASP A 655 -24.14 -14.32 1.49
CA ASP A 655 -23.09 -15.32 1.30
C ASP A 655 -22.99 -16.26 2.51
N ALA A 656 -23.08 -15.73 3.74
CA ALA A 656 -23.09 -16.52 4.96
C ALA A 656 -24.29 -17.47 5.02
N GLU A 657 -25.49 -16.97 4.70
CA GLU A 657 -26.71 -17.78 4.61
C GLU A 657 -26.60 -18.88 3.54
N ARG A 658 -26.03 -18.54 2.37
CA ARG A 658 -25.79 -19.51 1.28
C ARG A 658 -24.84 -20.63 1.71
N ARG A 659 -23.69 -20.27 2.31
CA ARG A 659 -22.70 -21.25 2.80
C ARG A 659 -23.31 -22.16 3.87
N LYS A 660 -24.01 -21.58 4.86
CA LYS A 660 -24.70 -22.34 5.91
C LYS A 660 -25.74 -23.31 5.35
N THR A 661 -26.51 -22.86 4.37
CA THR A 661 -27.53 -23.71 3.71
C THR A 661 -26.88 -24.87 2.96
N ALA A 662 -25.79 -24.60 2.21
CA ALA A 662 -25.04 -25.63 1.50
C ALA A 662 -24.41 -26.65 2.47
N GLU A 663 -23.83 -26.19 3.58
CA GLU A 663 -23.26 -27.05 4.62
C GLU A 663 -24.33 -27.96 5.27
N LEU A 664 -25.48 -27.40 5.66
CA LEU A 664 -26.58 -28.18 6.23
C LEU A 664 -27.10 -29.23 5.25
N LYS A 665 -27.21 -28.89 3.96
CA LYS A 665 -27.57 -29.84 2.91
C LYS A 665 -26.55 -30.97 2.79
N ASN A 666 -25.25 -30.64 2.71
CA ASN A 666 -24.18 -31.63 2.61
C ASN A 666 -24.11 -32.54 3.83
N ASN A 667 -24.33 -32.00 5.03
CA ASN A 667 -24.37 -32.76 6.28
C ASN A 667 -25.56 -33.73 6.30
N LEU A 668 -26.74 -33.29 5.85
CA LEU A 668 -27.91 -34.15 5.74
C LEU A 668 -27.69 -35.28 4.73
N GLU A 669 -27.16 -34.97 3.54
CA GLU A 669 -26.83 -35.98 2.53
C GLU A 669 -25.82 -37.00 3.05
N SER A 670 -24.72 -36.52 3.66
CA SER A 670 -23.68 -37.38 4.26
C SER A 670 -24.25 -38.28 5.36
N TYR A 671 -25.13 -37.74 6.20
CA TYR A 671 -25.81 -38.50 7.24
C TYR A 671 -26.69 -39.60 6.64
N ILE A 672 -27.47 -39.29 5.60
CA ILE A 672 -28.33 -40.28 4.91
C ILE A 672 -27.47 -41.42 4.34
N TYR A 673 -26.37 -41.13 3.65
CA TYR A 673 -25.49 -42.16 3.09
C TYR A 673 -24.83 -43.01 4.20
N SER A 674 -24.26 -42.38 5.22
CA SER A 674 -23.66 -43.09 6.36
C SER A 674 -24.68 -43.98 7.07
N MET A 675 -25.91 -43.51 7.27
CA MET A 675 -26.95 -44.32 7.91
C MET A 675 -27.40 -45.49 7.03
N LYS A 676 -27.55 -45.27 5.72
CA LYS A 676 -27.86 -46.34 4.76
C LYS A 676 -26.80 -47.44 4.79
N GLU A 677 -25.52 -47.09 4.78
CA GLU A 677 -24.42 -48.04 4.87
C GLU A 677 -24.44 -48.81 6.19
N LYS A 678 -24.59 -48.11 7.33
CA LYS A 678 -24.65 -48.75 8.65
C LYS A 678 -25.81 -49.74 8.76
N VAL A 679 -26.98 -49.40 8.23
CA VAL A 679 -28.16 -50.27 8.22
C VAL A 679 -27.92 -51.49 7.32
N TYR A 680 -27.37 -51.29 6.12
CA TYR A 680 -27.05 -52.38 5.20
C TYR A 680 -26.03 -53.35 5.79
N PHE A 681 -24.94 -52.84 6.37
CA PHE A 681 -23.94 -53.67 7.05
C PHE A 681 -24.55 -54.47 8.21
N ARG A 682 -25.46 -53.88 9.00
CA ARG A 682 -26.14 -54.59 10.09
C ARG A 682 -27.05 -55.71 9.56
N LEU A 683 -27.81 -55.44 8.50
CA LEU A 683 -28.68 -56.44 7.87
C LEU A 683 -27.88 -57.59 7.24
N CYS A 684 -26.76 -57.30 6.58
CA CYS A 684 -25.84 -58.33 6.06
C CYS A 684 -25.10 -59.12 7.16
N PHE A 685 -25.01 -58.61 8.39
CA PHE A 685 -24.46 -59.35 9.53
C PHE A 685 -25.53 -60.20 10.24
N LEU A 686 -26.81 -59.90 10.01
CA LEU A 686 -27.97 -60.58 10.59
C LEU A 686 -28.52 -61.70 9.68
N CYS A 687 -28.27 -61.63 8.37
CA CYS A 687 -28.39 -62.74 7.42
C CYS A 687 -27.09 -63.55 7.39
#